data_AF-A0A2H0G7N9-F1
#
_entry.id   AF-A0A2H0G7N9-F1
#
_cell.length_a   1.000
_cell.length_b   1.000
_cell.length_c   1.000
_cell.angle_alpha   90.00
_cell.angle_beta   90.00
_cell.angle_gamma   90.00
#
_symmetry.space_group_name_H-M   'P 1'
#
loop_
_entity.id
_entity.type
_entity.pdbx_description
1 polymer ?
#
loop_
_entity_poly.entity_id
_entity_poly.type
_entity_poly.pdbx_seq_one_letter_code
_entity_poly.pdbx_strand_id
1 'polypeptide(L)'
;MLRIKELYIYLFLLCLLAFSSVSLAQYSSEEELKKAANTFFNEENFIEALPLFSQLLSTYPKDVNYNYKYGACYLFATRDKEKSINYLSFAVSKATVEPLAYYYMAKAYHHNYDFASAIVYYNKYKTKSTAKEHQKYQIDRQVEMCENGQKLLKKINNIGVLDKKEIRESEFFRSYDLRGIDGKVIVKPDDFQSKADKKNNDKSILFSDPNQNTIVYSSYGDKGTNKDIYKIEKIGVGNFSEPINLGSTINTDYDEDYAFLHPDGKTLYFSSKGHNSMGGYDIFKSIYNNASGTWSKPINLDFPINTPDDDVLYISDIDNQLAYFASSRASKQGEMTVYRVKVEPEPIQNPMIKGVFLAEQNPNMKDATISIMDANTNTKLGVYQTDSKSGEYLLTFPKAETKYKLIVETTSDAPIHSAIIEIPAQTDFALLKQQLLLVGEGDNEKLVVKNMFDEVDEFDITNPIIVQNLLKQRAKLDVNITEEEALSSLKTNLVSDVVSDENASNSDFQNYSDDKLVTVVNEKISTLLMKTKESEEQTNFYYNLANEKTAASKKAYASNEKNKMDVANDVNQGVVALNLARVVESESTERNLEKQKLQAYKSKIAELVTNGKRAEAEEILSEINKIEKAGYFANSAVEDERRIKSEKLKETQLAANEQRDVVIEITNRKLELEKSISELENKLAATKKAKEKEETQAQIDVYKIDLEDIVFQENKAKQKELELKNVYLEAKNEMQLFEQVLAAKENSSSQKNALDANQKLAIERNITYFKEEGIVGYYPTQEELAENNSQETATSENLVAIKDAFEIIDDNGNLIDYNTSFSTKLAKAENETNTLKKAENIAQINEEWIKAIDEDIQIKNYQIEKENDLNAKVQFKLVIDKLNELKIQKQTERDEQLAVVSSQSVENNSQDSFNSTTKNANTNTETSNNFQNETNTESIKNTNSTENLSTNSQSILDDEGNVIDYNSVFLDELEALPTDEQTSKLFAQKSMIYAKWADATAQEILFRKNEIAKADEIEKDRINALISELETDLQDKEEFAALFLSQAKSLASTDEELAYIYNLESNSQLADNSSESPNSTSANNNEQETNNNEQETNNNEQ
;
A
#
# COMPACT_ATOMS: atom_id res chain seq x y z
N MET A 1 19.13 -67.24 -51.69
CA MET A 1 18.00 -66.42 -51.19
C MET A 1 17.58 -66.77 -49.76
N LEU A 2 17.15 -68.00 -49.41
CA LEU A 2 16.62 -68.31 -48.07
C LEU A 2 17.48 -67.77 -46.90
N ARG A 3 18.77 -68.11 -46.85
CA ARG A 3 19.72 -67.62 -45.81
C ARG A 3 19.81 -66.11 -45.64
N ILE A 4 19.44 -65.31 -46.65
CA ILE A 4 19.39 -63.85 -46.55
C ILE A 4 18.09 -63.41 -45.88
N LYS A 5 16.94 -64.05 -46.18
CA LYS A 5 15.69 -63.77 -45.48
C LYS A 5 15.77 -64.18 -44.00
N GLU A 6 16.38 -65.31 -43.70
CA GLU A 6 16.66 -65.75 -42.32
C GLU A 6 17.52 -64.72 -41.58
N LEU A 7 18.61 -64.24 -42.21
CA LEU A 7 19.47 -63.20 -41.61
C LEU A 7 18.72 -61.89 -41.34
N TYR A 8 17.86 -61.43 -42.27
CA TYR A 8 17.03 -60.24 -42.04
C TYR A 8 15.98 -60.45 -40.94
N ILE A 9 15.40 -61.65 -40.81
CA ILE A 9 14.46 -61.96 -39.72
C ILE A 9 15.18 -61.94 -38.36
N TYR A 10 16.38 -62.51 -38.26
CA TYR A 10 17.19 -62.43 -37.05
C TYR A 10 17.65 -61.00 -36.75
N LEU A 11 18.04 -60.21 -37.75
CA LEU A 11 18.41 -58.80 -37.56
C LEU A 11 17.21 -57.96 -37.09
N PHE A 12 16.02 -58.18 -37.65
CA PHE A 12 14.78 -57.50 -37.26
C PHE A 12 14.34 -57.88 -35.84
N LEU A 13 14.45 -59.16 -35.45
CA LEU A 13 14.23 -59.60 -34.08
C LEU A 13 15.27 -59.03 -33.09
N LEU A 14 16.54 -58.92 -33.50
CA LEU A 14 17.59 -58.30 -32.69
C LEU A 14 17.32 -56.80 -32.50
N CYS A 15 16.87 -56.09 -33.54
CA CYS A 15 16.44 -54.70 -33.43
C CYS A 15 15.20 -54.55 -32.53
N LEU A 16 14.19 -55.42 -32.64
CA LEU A 16 13.03 -55.40 -31.75
C LEU A 16 13.41 -55.60 -30.27
N LEU A 17 14.36 -56.49 -29.98
CA LEU A 17 14.91 -56.70 -28.63
C LEU A 17 15.79 -55.54 -28.15
N ALA A 18 16.43 -54.79 -29.06
CA ALA A 18 17.20 -53.58 -28.73
C ALA A 18 16.33 -52.33 -28.55
N PHE A 19 15.13 -52.29 -29.15
CA PHE A 19 14.17 -51.20 -28.96
C PHE A 19 13.25 -51.40 -27.74
N SER A 20 13.18 -52.60 -27.16
CA SER A 20 12.51 -52.83 -25.88
C SER A 20 13.27 -52.32 -24.65
N SER A 21 14.48 -51.79 -24.80
CA SER A 21 15.30 -51.22 -23.71
C SER A 21 15.38 -49.68 -23.76
N VAL A 22 14.23 -49.00 -23.93
CA VAL A 22 14.08 -47.68 -23.32
C VAL A 22 13.99 -47.91 -21.81
N SER A 23 14.98 -47.45 -21.07
CA SER A 23 15.07 -47.64 -19.62
C SER A 23 14.04 -46.79 -18.88
N LEU A 24 12.80 -47.29 -18.79
CA LEU A 24 12.05 -47.11 -17.54
C LEU A 24 12.94 -47.60 -16.41
N ALA A 25 13.36 -46.72 -15.52
CA ALA A 25 14.17 -47.08 -14.37
C ALA A 25 13.35 -47.99 -13.45
N GLN A 26 13.49 -49.30 -13.63
CA GLN A 26 12.71 -50.28 -12.91
C GLN A 26 13.31 -50.46 -11.51
N TYR A 27 12.99 -49.52 -10.61
CA TYR A 27 13.38 -49.51 -9.20
C TYR A 27 13.21 -50.91 -8.59
N SER A 28 14.26 -51.43 -7.96
CA SER A 28 14.31 -52.82 -7.53
C SER A 28 13.49 -53.09 -6.27
N SER A 29 13.10 -52.02 -5.57
CA SER A 29 12.14 -52.04 -4.46
C SER A 29 11.26 -50.80 -4.43
N GLU A 30 10.15 -50.91 -3.70
CA GLU A 30 9.21 -49.82 -3.43
C GLU A 30 9.87 -48.66 -2.64
N GLU A 31 10.82 -48.95 -1.75
CA GLU A 31 11.56 -47.94 -0.99
C GLU A 31 12.53 -47.14 -1.85
N GLU A 32 13.13 -47.75 -2.88
CA GLU A 32 13.93 -47.01 -3.88
C GLU A 32 13.05 -46.05 -4.68
N LEU A 33 11.85 -46.48 -5.08
CA LEU A 33 10.87 -45.63 -5.77
C LEU A 33 10.42 -44.46 -4.88
N LYS A 34 10.05 -44.72 -3.61
CA LYS A 34 9.69 -43.67 -2.63
C LYS A 34 10.83 -42.68 -2.43
N LYS A 35 12.07 -43.18 -2.30
CA LYS A 35 13.25 -42.32 -2.09
C LYS A 35 13.49 -41.42 -3.29
N ALA A 36 13.50 -41.97 -4.51
CA ALA A 36 13.69 -41.19 -5.73
C ALA A 36 12.58 -40.14 -5.93
N ALA A 37 11.31 -40.51 -5.69
CA ALA A 37 10.18 -39.59 -5.77
C ALA A 37 10.31 -38.40 -4.81
N ASN A 38 10.67 -38.66 -3.54
CA ASN A 38 10.88 -37.58 -2.56
C ASN A 38 12.17 -36.78 -2.83
N THR A 39 13.23 -37.38 -3.40
CA THR A 39 14.42 -36.63 -3.84
C THR A 39 14.05 -35.59 -4.90
N PHE A 40 13.44 -36.01 -6.02
CA PHE A 40 13.05 -35.08 -7.07
C PHE A 40 12.01 -34.04 -6.60
N PHE A 41 11.12 -34.40 -5.67
CA PHE A 41 10.19 -33.45 -5.05
C PHE A 41 10.90 -32.36 -4.23
N ASN A 42 11.87 -32.75 -3.42
CA ASN A 42 12.63 -31.83 -2.57
C ASN A 42 13.65 -30.98 -3.36
N GLU A 43 14.02 -31.44 -4.55
CA GLU A 43 14.79 -30.70 -5.57
C GLU A 43 13.88 -29.84 -6.47
N GLU A 44 12.56 -29.82 -6.22
CA GLU A 44 11.52 -29.11 -6.99
C GLU A 44 11.49 -29.50 -8.49
N ASN A 45 12.07 -30.66 -8.84
CA ASN A 45 12.01 -31.29 -10.16
C ASN A 45 10.70 -32.10 -10.29
N PHE A 46 9.60 -31.36 -10.44
CA PHE A 46 8.25 -31.91 -10.51
C PHE A 46 8.03 -32.78 -11.75
N ILE A 47 8.73 -32.53 -12.86
CA ILE A 47 8.68 -33.32 -14.10
C ILE A 47 9.09 -34.79 -13.84
N GLU A 48 10.23 -35.01 -13.19
CA GLU A 48 10.71 -36.37 -12.88
C GLU A 48 10.00 -36.98 -11.66
N ALA A 49 9.53 -36.16 -10.71
CA ALA A 49 8.77 -36.64 -9.56
C ALA A 49 7.35 -37.13 -9.92
N LEU A 50 6.66 -36.46 -10.86
CA LEU A 50 5.28 -36.76 -11.25
C LEU A 50 5.01 -38.24 -11.62
N PRO A 51 5.76 -38.89 -12.54
CA PRO A 51 5.51 -40.28 -12.89
C PRO A 51 5.75 -41.24 -11.72
N LEU A 52 6.69 -40.93 -10.82
CA LEU A 52 7.00 -41.77 -9.66
C LEU A 52 5.87 -41.71 -8.61
N PHE A 53 5.34 -40.51 -8.32
CA PHE A 53 4.14 -40.39 -7.49
C PHE A 53 2.89 -40.94 -8.18
N SER A 54 2.79 -40.89 -9.51
CA SER A 54 1.72 -41.58 -10.25
C SER A 54 1.75 -43.10 -10.03
N GLN A 55 2.95 -43.69 -10.04
CA GLN A 55 3.14 -45.12 -9.77
C GLN A 55 2.80 -45.46 -8.31
N LEU A 56 3.27 -44.65 -7.35
CA LEU A 56 2.93 -44.82 -5.93
C LEU A 56 1.42 -44.71 -5.68
N LEU A 57 0.74 -43.71 -6.25
CA LEU A 57 -0.72 -43.58 -6.15
C LEU A 57 -1.49 -44.73 -6.83
N SER A 58 -0.98 -45.30 -7.93
CA SER A 58 -1.63 -46.46 -8.55
C SER A 58 -1.64 -47.70 -7.62
N THR A 59 -0.70 -47.76 -6.68
CA THR A 59 -0.60 -48.81 -5.64
C THR A 59 -1.32 -48.41 -4.36
N TYR A 60 -1.24 -47.12 -3.97
CA TYR A 60 -1.74 -46.56 -2.71
C TYR A 60 -2.69 -45.37 -2.95
N PRO A 61 -3.84 -45.53 -3.62
CA PRO A 61 -4.67 -44.42 -4.10
C PRO A 61 -5.33 -43.58 -3.00
N LYS A 62 -5.30 -44.07 -1.74
CA LYS A 62 -5.84 -43.37 -0.56
C LYS A 62 -4.75 -42.79 0.35
N ASP A 63 -3.47 -42.92 -0.01
CA ASP A 63 -2.40 -42.30 0.78
C ASP A 63 -2.48 -40.78 0.70
N VAL A 64 -2.48 -40.12 1.85
CA VAL A 64 -2.72 -38.68 1.97
C VAL A 64 -1.53 -37.88 1.41
N ASN A 65 -0.31 -38.34 1.68
CA ASN A 65 0.91 -37.61 1.33
C ASN A 65 1.34 -37.89 -0.12
N TYR A 66 1.03 -39.06 -0.69
CA TYR A 66 1.18 -39.28 -2.14
C TYR A 66 0.14 -38.52 -2.95
N ASN A 67 -1.10 -38.36 -2.46
CA ASN A 67 -2.09 -37.49 -3.13
C ASN A 67 -1.63 -36.03 -3.11
N TYR A 68 -1.15 -35.53 -1.97
CA TYR A 68 -0.56 -34.20 -1.88
C TYR A 68 0.64 -34.05 -2.84
N LYS A 69 1.67 -34.90 -2.73
CA LYS A 69 2.90 -34.76 -3.52
C LYS A 69 2.66 -34.93 -5.01
N TYR A 70 1.76 -35.83 -5.42
CA TYR A 70 1.32 -35.94 -6.81
C TYR A 70 0.60 -34.68 -7.29
N GLY A 71 -0.34 -34.13 -6.52
CA GLY A 71 -1.07 -32.91 -6.88
C GLY A 71 -0.14 -31.69 -7.01
N ALA A 72 0.80 -31.55 -6.08
CA ALA A 72 1.87 -30.55 -6.15
C ALA A 72 2.77 -30.73 -7.38
N CYS A 73 3.16 -31.97 -7.73
CA CYS A 73 3.87 -32.23 -8.98
C CYS A 73 3.02 -31.85 -10.20
N TYR A 74 1.74 -32.21 -10.21
CA TYR A 74 0.83 -31.98 -11.35
C TYR A 74 0.66 -30.49 -11.67
N LEU A 75 0.67 -29.64 -10.64
CA LEU A 75 0.55 -28.18 -10.73
C LEU A 75 1.67 -27.53 -11.57
N PHE A 76 2.92 -28.01 -11.43
CA PHE A 76 4.09 -27.39 -12.09
C PHE A 76 4.62 -28.20 -13.29
N ALA A 77 4.45 -29.53 -13.26
CA ALA A 77 4.90 -30.42 -14.34
C ALA A 77 3.96 -30.45 -15.56
N THR A 78 2.76 -29.86 -15.48
CA THR A 78 1.75 -29.93 -16.53
C THR A 78 1.12 -28.58 -16.85
N ARG A 79 0.59 -28.45 -18.07
CA ARG A 79 -0.17 -27.26 -18.53
C ARG A 79 -1.57 -27.14 -17.91
N ASP A 80 -2.04 -28.18 -17.20
CA ASP A 80 -3.43 -28.33 -16.73
C ASP A 80 -3.47 -28.16 -15.21
N LYS A 81 -3.25 -26.92 -14.79
CA LYS A 81 -3.04 -26.55 -13.37
C LYS A 81 -4.28 -26.83 -12.51
N GLU A 82 -5.47 -26.89 -13.10
CA GLU A 82 -6.73 -27.14 -12.39
C GLU A 82 -6.80 -28.56 -11.79
N LYS A 83 -6.35 -29.59 -12.52
CA LYS A 83 -6.44 -30.98 -12.04
C LYS A 83 -5.65 -31.25 -10.76
N SER A 84 -4.66 -30.42 -10.42
CA SER A 84 -3.95 -30.49 -9.13
C SER A 84 -4.90 -30.36 -7.93
N ILE A 85 -5.93 -29.52 -8.05
CA ILE A 85 -6.92 -29.21 -7.00
C ILE A 85 -7.66 -30.48 -6.55
N ASN A 86 -7.93 -31.44 -7.45
CA ASN A 86 -8.61 -32.68 -7.12
C ASN A 86 -7.80 -33.57 -6.15
N TYR A 87 -6.48 -33.64 -6.32
CA TYR A 87 -5.60 -34.44 -5.46
C TYR A 87 -5.23 -33.70 -4.17
N LEU A 88 -4.98 -32.39 -4.27
CA LEU A 88 -4.67 -31.54 -3.11
C LEU A 88 -5.89 -31.38 -2.19
N SER A 89 -7.11 -31.18 -2.72
CA SER A 89 -8.35 -31.12 -1.91
C SER A 89 -8.62 -32.42 -1.16
N PHE A 90 -8.38 -33.58 -1.78
CA PHE A 90 -8.42 -34.87 -1.09
C PHE A 90 -7.42 -34.89 0.07
N ALA A 91 -6.17 -34.48 -0.14
CA ALA A 91 -5.14 -34.49 0.89
C ALA A 91 -5.46 -33.54 2.07
N VAL A 92 -5.80 -32.27 1.81
CA VAL A 92 -6.12 -31.28 2.87
C VAL A 92 -7.45 -31.54 3.58
N SER A 93 -8.27 -32.46 3.08
CA SER A 93 -9.47 -32.98 3.78
C SER A 93 -9.16 -34.05 4.84
N LYS A 94 -7.90 -34.26 5.21
CA LYS A 94 -7.45 -35.29 6.17
C LYS A 94 -6.57 -34.66 7.23
N ALA A 95 -6.87 -34.91 8.50
CA ALA A 95 -6.13 -34.35 9.64
C ALA A 95 -4.66 -34.80 9.74
N THR A 96 -4.27 -35.85 9.01
CA THR A 96 -2.93 -36.47 9.02
C THR A 96 -1.99 -35.97 7.90
N VAL A 97 -2.38 -34.92 7.16
CA VAL A 97 -1.58 -34.41 6.03
C VAL A 97 -0.36 -33.61 6.51
N GLU A 98 0.78 -33.73 5.82
CA GLU A 98 1.94 -32.84 5.99
C GLU A 98 1.51 -31.36 5.81
N PRO A 99 1.86 -30.41 6.71
CA PRO A 99 1.41 -29.01 6.62
C PRO A 99 1.66 -28.34 5.28
N LEU A 100 2.77 -28.67 4.62
CA LEU A 100 3.17 -28.14 3.32
C LEU A 100 2.12 -28.39 2.21
N ALA A 101 1.21 -29.36 2.38
CA ALA A 101 0.07 -29.55 1.48
C ALA A 101 -0.89 -28.34 1.46
N TYR A 102 -1.02 -27.58 2.55
CA TYR A 102 -1.83 -26.35 2.57
C TYR A 102 -1.20 -25.25 1.72
N TYR A 103 0.13 -25.10 1.73
CA TYR A 103 0.86 -24.21 0.82
C TYR A 103 0.66 -24.59 -0.65
N TYR A 104 0.80 -25.88 -0.99
CA TYR A 104 0.57 -26.32 -2.37
C TYR A 104 -0.90 -26.22 -2.79
N MET A 105 -1.87 -26.36 -1.86
CA MET A 105 -3.29 -26.06 -2.12
C MET A 105 -3.50 -24.57 -2.39
N ALA A 106 -2.86 -23.69 -1.62
CA ALA A 106 -2.90 -22.25 -1.82
C ALA A 106 -2.33 -21.86 -3.20
N LYS A 107 -1.14 -22.38 -3.53
CA LYS A 107 -0.55 -22.26 -4.87
C LYS A 107 -1.48 -22.79 -5.97
N ALA A 108 -2.15 -23.93 -5.77
CA ALA A 108 -3.09 -24.46 -6.75
C ALA A 108 -4.28 -23.51 -7.01
N TYR A 109 -4.84 -22.89 -5.97
CA TYR A 109 -5.88 -21.86 -6.13
C TYR A 109 -5.35 -20.58 -6.78
N HIS A 110 -4.16 -20.11 -6.34
CA HIS A 110 -3.47 -18.93 -6.86
C HIS A 110 -3.24 -19.04 -8.38
N HIS A 111 -2.59 -20.12 -8.84
CA HIS A 111 -2.38 -20.41 -10.27
C HIS A 111 -3.67 -20.78 -11.04
N ASN A 112 -4.83 -20.79 -10.38
CA ASN A 112 -6.16 -20.93 -10.98
C ASN A 112 -7.03 -19.66 -10.80
N TYR A 113 -6.45 -18.50 -10.46
CA TYR A 113 -7.14 -17.21 -10.28
C TYR A 113 -8.18 -17.17 -9.14
N ASP A 114 -8.19 -18.16 -8.24
CA ASP A 114 -9.01 -18.13 -7.02
C ASP A 114 -8.19 -17.60 -5.85
N PHE A 115 -7.91 -16.30 -5.91
CA PHE A 115 -7.10 -15.60 -4.93
C PHE A 115 -7.71 -15.60 -3.53
N ALA A 116 -9.04 -15.60 -3.41
CA ALA A 116 -9.74 -15.68 -2.13
C ALA A 116 -9.46 -17.03 -1.43
N SER A 117 -9.63 -18.16 -2.13
CA SER A 117 -9.24 -19.46 -1.58
C SER A 117 -7.72 -19.55 -1.34
N ALA A 118 -6.90 -18.96 -2.21
CA ALA A 118 -5.45 -18.97 -2.03
C ALA A 118 -5.02 -18.32 -0.70
N ILE A 119 -5.52 -17.12 -0.39
CA ILE A 119 -5.25 -16.41 0.88
C ILE A 119 -5.65 -17.28 2.09
N VAL A 120 -6.85 -17.87 2.07
CA VAL A 120 -7.32 -18.76 3.15
C VAL A 120 -6.37 -19.95 3.35
N TYR A 121 -5.87 -20.56 2.28
CA TYR A 121 -4.96 -21.71 2.39
C TYR A 121 -3.51 -21.31 2.73
N TYR A 122 -3.02 -20.12 2.33
CA TYR A 122 -1.74 -19.58 2.78
C TYR A 122 -1.75 -19.29 4.29
N ASN A 123 -2.81 -18.65 4.80
CA ASN A 123 -2.97 -18.40 6.24
C ASN A 123 -3.13 -19.73 7.02
N LYS A 124 -3.81 -20.72 6.45
CA LYS A 124 -3.91 -22.08 7.02
C LYS A 124 -2.58 -22.85 7.01
N TYR A 125 -1.65 -22.52 6.13
CA TYR A 125 -0.27 -23.01 6.21
C TYR A 125 0.54 -22.25 7.28
N LYS A 126 0.35 -20.93 7.38
CA LYS A 126 1.01 -20.05 8.35
C LYS A 126 0.70 -20.43 9.81
N THR A 127 -0.52 -20.87 10.10
CA THR A 127 -0.91 -21.40 11.42
C THR A 127 -0.43 -22.85 11.67
N LYS A 128 0.37 -23.45 10.78
CA LYS A 128 0.80 -24.86 10.82
C LYS A 128 2.26 -25.09 10.41
N SER A 129 3.06 -24.03 10.26
CA SER A 129 4.47 -24.10 9.92
C SER A 129 5.28 -23.10 10.74
N THR A 130 6.60 -23.16 10.62
CA THR A 130 7.53 -22.34 11.41
C THR A 130 7.80 -20.99 10.73
N ALA A 131 8.18 -19.97 11.52
CA ALA A 131 8.61 -18.67 10.96
C ALA A 131 9.73 -18.80 9.90
N LYS A 132 10.61 -19.79 10.03
CA LYS A 132 11.64 -20.13 9.03
C LYS A 132 11.06 -20.65 7.71
N GLU A 133 9.98 -21.41 7.76
CA GLU A 133 9.22 -21.83 6.57
C GLU A 133 8.41 -20.67 5.97
N HIS A 134 7.84 -19.80 6.81
CA HIS A 134 7.17 -18.58 6.35
C HIS A 134 8.11 -17.70 5.52
N GLN A 135 9.38 -17.58 5.96
CA GLN A 135 10.44 -16.91 5.21
C GLN A 135 10.86 -17.71 3.96
N LYS A 136 11.07 -19.04 4.06
CA LYS A 136 11.48 -19.88 2.92
C LYS A 136 10.50 -19.79 1.75
N TYR A 137 9.19 -19.82 2.03
CA TYR A 137 8.12 -19.79 1.03
C TYR A 137 7.48 -18.40 0.86
N GLN A 138 8.05 -17.37 1.49
CA GLN A 138 7.64 -15.96 1.42
C GLN A 138 6.12 -15.77 1.62
N ILE A 139 5.54 -16.41 2.65
CA ILE A 139 4.08 -16.59 2.76
C ILE A 139 3.29 -15.27 2.82
N ASP A 140 3.78 -14.26 3.55
CA ASP A 140 3.14 -12.94 3.57
C ASP A 140 3.16 -12.25 2.18
N ARG A 141 4.23 -12.43 1.39
CA ARG A 141 4.28 -11.94 0.00
C ARG A 141 3.37 -12.74 -0.92
N GLN A 142 3.21 -14.04 -0.72
CA GLN A 142 2.25 -14.85 -1.48
C GLN A 142 0.79 -14.44 -1.23
N VAL A 143 0.47 -13.98 -0.01
CA VAL A 143 -0.83 -13.37 0.32
C VAL A 143 -0.97 -12.00 -0.35
N GLU A 144 0.05 -11.14 -0.25
CA GLU A 144 0.05 -9.82 -0.90
C GLU A 144 -0.12 -9.91 -2.43
N MET A 145 0.55 -10.87 -3.09
CA MET A 145 0.36 -11.18 -4.52
C MET A 145 -1.09 -11.55 -4.84
N CYS A 146 -1.80 -12.22 -3.92
CA CYS A 146 -3.21 -12.54 -4.11
C CYS A 146 -4.11 -11.31 -3.97
N GLU A 147 -3.84 -10.43 -3.00
CA GLU A 147 -4.53 -9.14 -2.85
C GLU A 147 -4.30 -8.24 -4.08
N ASN A 148 -3.07 -8.21 -4.61
CA ASN A 148 -2.73 -7.52 -5.85
C ASN A 148 -3.49 -8.09 -7.05
N GLY A 149 -3.58 -9.42 -7.17
CA GLY A 149 -4.41 -10.09 -8.18
C GLY A 149 -5.88 -9.65 -8.12
N GLN A 150 -6.48 -9.65 -6.92
CA GLN A 150 -7.87 -9.17 -6.74
C GLN A 150 -8.04 -7.68 -7.11
N LYS A 151 -7.03 -6.83 -6.89
CA LYS A 151 -7.06 -5.41 -7.29
C LYS A 151 -6.90 -5.22 -8.80
N LEU A 152 -5.94 -5.90 -9.44
CA LEU A 152 -5.64 -5.79 -10.88
C LEU A 152 -6.79 -6.35 -11.75
N LEU A 153 -7.42 -7.45 -11.31
CA LEU A 153 -8.53 -8.08 -12.03
C LEU A 153 -9.84 -7.29 -12.05
N LYS A 154 -9.89 -6.12 -11.40
CA LYS A 154 -10.95 -5.11 -11.61
C LYS A 154 -10.92 -4.54 -13.04
N LYS A 155 -9.81 -4.68 -13.77
CA LYS A 155 -9.64 -4.28 -15.18
C LYS A 155 -9.24 -5.48 -16.03
N ILE A 156 -10.23 -6.20 -16.55
CA ILE A 156 -9.99 -7.31 -17.48
C ILE A 156 -9.92 -6.74 -18.91
N ASN A 157 -8.76 -6.83 -19.55
CA ASN A 157 -8.56 -6.35 -20.91
C ASN A 157 -8.71 -7.47 -21.97
N ASN A 158 -8.87 -7.09 -23.24
CA ASN A 158 -8.66 -7.97 -24.38
C ASN A 158 -7.36 -7.59 -25.10
N ILE A 159 -6.59 -8.56 -25.58
CA ILE A 159 -5.34 -8.32 -26.31
C ILE A 159 -5.35 -9.04 -27.65
N GLY A 160 -4.88 -8.36 -28.70
CA GLY A 160 -4.69 -8.95 -30.02
C GLY A 160 -3.44 -9.82 -30.05
N VAL A 161 -3.59 -11.13 -30.24
CA VAL A 161 -2.52 -12.13 -30.33
C VAL A 161 -2.38 -12.57 -31.78
N LEU A 162 -1.21 -12.30 -32.37
CA LEU A 162 -0.87 -12.59 -33.77
C LEU A 162 -0.24 -13.97 -33.95
N ASP A 163 0.62 -14.37 -33.01
CA ASP A 163 1.32 -15.66 -33.00
C ASP A 163 1.62 -16.09 -31.55
N LYS A 164 1.76 -17.40 -31.32
CA LYS A 164 2.33 -17.93 -30.08
C LYS A 164 3.09 -19.24 -30.28
N LYS A 165 4.17 -19.40 -29.53
CA LYS A 165 5.11 -20.51 -29.71
C LYS A 165 5.72 -20.98 -28.40
N GLU A 166 5.50 -22.23 -28.05
CA GLU A 166 6.15 -22.89 -26.91
C GLU A 166 7.61 -23.21 -27.26
N ILE A 167 8.54 -22.79 -26.40
CA ILE A 167 10.00 -22.92 -26.52
C ILE A 167 10.55 -23.35 -25.15
N ARG A 168 11.77 -23.87 -25.09
CA ARG A 168 12.49 -24.06 -23.81
C ARG A 168 12.74 -22.73 -23.13
N GLU A 169 12.53 -22.67 -21.82
CA GLU A 169 12.77 -21.50 -20.97
C GLU A 169 14.18 -20.90 -21.19
N SER A 170 15.24 -21.72 -21.16
CA SER A 170 16.62 -21.28 -21.40
C SER A 170 16.94 -20.80 -22.83
N GLU A 171 15.97 -20.85 -23.74
CA GLU A 171 16.11 -20.46 -25.15
C GLU A 171 14.97 -19.53 -25.65
N PHE A 172 13.98 -19.16 -24.82
CA PHE A 172 12.75 -18.50 -25.28
C PHE A 172 13.02 -17.20 -26.06
N PHE A 173 13.94 -16.38 -25.56
CA PHE A 173 14.31 -15.09 -26.17
C PHE A 173 14.88 -15.22 -27.60
N ARG A 174 15.29 -16.43 -28.02
CA ARG A 174 15.81 -16.70 -29.36
C ARG A 174 14.71 -16.80 -30.43
N SER A 175 13.43 -16.84 -30.05
CA SER A 175 12.31 -16.79 -31.00
C SER A 175 11.75 -15.38 -31.23
N TYR A 176 12.29 -14.36 -30.57
CA TYR A 176 11.87 -12.97 -30.75
C TYR A 176 12.39 -12.47 -32.11
N ASP A 177 11.48 -12.19 -33.03
CA ASP A 177 11.82 -11.65 -34.35
C ASP A 177 11.74 -10.12 -34.32
N LEU A 178 12.87 -9.50 -33.93
CA LEU A 178 13.02 -8.06 -33.71
C LEU A 178 13.38 -7.27 -34.98
N ARG A 179 13.05 -7.77 -36.17
CA ARG A 179 13.28 -7.06 -37.44
C ARG A 179 12.53 -5.73 -37.46
N GLY A 180 13.27 -4.63 -37.41
CA GLY A 180 12.74 -3.27 -37.24
C GLY A 180 13.37 -2.53 -36.06
N ILE A 181 14.00 -3.26 -35.15
CA ILE A 181 14.85 -2.72 -34.07
C ILE A 181 16.30 -3.16 -34.36
N ASP A 182 17.27 -2.25 -34.26
CA ASP A 182 18.68 -2.55 -34.58
C ASP A 182 19.40 -3.40 -33.51
N GLY A 183 18.76 -3.63 -32.36
CA GLY A 183 19.29 -4.41 -31.24
C GLY A 183 18.90 -5.89 -31.22
N LYS A 184 19.43 -6.60 -30.22
CA LYS A 184 19.26 -8.05 -30.04
C LYS A 184 19.29 -8.43 -28.56
N VAL A 185 18.57 -9.49 -28.18
CA VAL A 185 18.68 -10.06 -26.84
C VAL A 185 19.88 -11.02 -26.75
N ILE A 186 20.70 -10.87 -25.72
CA ILE A 186 21.89 -11.70 -25.45
C ILE A 186 21.95 -12.11 -23.97
N VAL A 187 22.67 -13.20 -23.68
CA VAL A 187 23.06 -13.52 -22.30
C VAL A 187 24.05 -12.48 -21.80
N LYS A 188 23.91 -12.04 -20.54
CA LYS A 188 24.77 -11.02 -19.91
C LYS A 188 26.25 -11.41 -19.97
N PRO A 189 27.12 -10.61 -20.62
CA PRO A 189 28.55 -10.91 -20.74
C PRO A 189 29.28 -11.01 -19.39
N ASP A 190 30.38 -11.76 -19.35
CA ASP A 190 31.21 -11.92 -18.15
C ASP A 190 31.71 -10.59 -17.57
N ASP A 191 31.94 -9.57 -18.41
CA ASP A 191 32.37 -8.23 -17.99
C ASP A 191 31.25 -7.44 -17.26
N PHE A 192 29.98 -7.81 -17.46
CA PHE A 192 28.80 -7.18 -16.85
C PHE A 192 28.37 -7.91 -15.56
N GLN A 193 28.96 -9.09 -15.28
CA GLN A 193 28.61 -9.93 -14.13
C GLN A 193 29.39 -9.55 -12.86
N SER A 194 28.67 -9.27 -11.77
CA SER A 194 29.24 -9.06 -10.44
C SER A 194 29.88 -10.35 -9.86
N LYS A 195 30.51 -10.23 -8.67
CA LYS A 195 30.98 -11.40 -7.92
C LYS A 195 29.82 -12.29 -7.46
N ALA A 196 28.68 -11.70 -7.13
CA ALA A 196 27.48 -12.43 -6.74
C ALA A 196 26.84 -13.15 -7.95
N ASP A 197 26.76 -12.49 -9.11
CA ASP A 197 26.30 -13.12 -10.37
C ASP A 197 27.09 -14.40 -10.68
N LYS A 198 28.42 -14.32 -10.60
CA LYS A 198 29.33 -15.46 -10.84
C LYS A 198 29.21 -16.55 -9.79
N LYS A 199 28.96 -16.20 -8.53
CA LYS A 199 28.69 -17.17 -7.43
C LYS A 199 27.35 -17.88 -7.64
N ASN A 200 26.33 -17.16 -8.10
CA ASN A 200 24.98 -17.67 -8.33
C ASN A 200 24.83 -18.36 -9.70
N ASN A 201 25.90 -18.43 -10.51
CA ASN A 201 25.87 -18.98 -11.88
C ASN A 201 24.79 -18.31 -12.75
N ASP A 202 24.66 -17.00 -12.59
CA ASP A 202 23.64 -16.19 -13.25
C ASP A 202 23.78 -16.21 -14.79
N LYS A 203 22.63 -16.27 -15.46
CA LYS A 203 22.49 -16.32 -16.92
C LYS A 203 21.41 -15.36 -17.41
N SER A 204 21.08 -14.37 -16.60
CA SER A 204 20.13 -13.30 -16.95
C SER A 204 20.50 -12.66 -18.30
N ILE A 205 19.48 -12.23 -19.03
CA ILE A 205 19.58 -11.74 -20.40
C ILE A 205 19.39 -10.23 -20.44
N LEU A 206 20.00 -9.57 -21.44
CA LEU A 206 19.86 -8.13 -21.66
C LEU A 206 19.60 -7.85 -23.14
N PHE A 207 18.90 -6.75 -23.41
CA PHE A 207 18.78 -6.19 -24.75
C PHE A 207 20.01 -5.34 -25.07
N SER A 208 20.63 -5.60 -26.22
CA SER A 208 21.85 -4.92 -26.68
C SER A 208 21.62 -4.30 -28.05
N ASP A 209 21.39 -2.99 -28.03
CA ASP A 209 21.32 -2.12 -29.21
C ASP A 209 22.72 -1.56 -29.51
N PRO A 210 23.22 -1.61 -30.76
CA PRO A 210 24.50 -0.99 -31.12
C PRO A 210 24.46 0.55 -31.01
N ASN A 211 23.32 1.18 -31.30
CA ASN A 211 23.14 2.62 -31.46
C ASN A 211 22.86 3.36 -30.14
N GLN A 212 22.18 2.72 -29.18
CA GLN A 212 21.93 3.31 -27.84
C GLN A 212 23.23 3.40 -27.03
N ASN A 213 23.47 4.50 -26.31
CA ASN A 213 24.64 4.61 -25.42
C ASN A 213 24.43 3.89 -24.08
N THR A 214 23.22 3.95 -23.53
CA THR A 214 22.83 3.27 -22.30
C THR A 214 22.49 1.81 -22.58
N ILE A 215 22.88 0.91 -21.66
CA ILE A 215 22.41 -0.48 -21.62
C ILE A 215 21.84 -0.72 -20.22
N VAL A 216 20.65 -1.32 -20.14
CA VAL A 216 20.02 -1.78 -18.89
C VAL A 216 20.16 -3.29 -18.74
N TYR A 217 20.39 -3.79 -17.53
CA TYR A 217 20.51 -5.22 -17.23
C TYR A 217 20.32 -5.50 -15.73
N SER A 218 19.96 -6.74 -15.38
CA SER A 218 19.81 -7.20 -14.00
C SER A 218 21.12 -7.74 -13.40
N SER A 219 21.33 -7.59 -12.11
CA SER A 219 22.48 -8.16 -11.38
C SER A 219 22.17 -8.33 -9.89
N TYR A 220 22.77 -9.34 -9.26
CA TYR A 220 22.81 -9.48 -7.81
C TYR A 220 23.70 -8.42 -7.10
N GLY A 221 24.39 -7.58 -7.88
CA GLY A 221 25.22 -6.48 -7.36
C GLY A 221 26.32 -6.97 -6.42
N ASP A 222 26.65 -6.15 -5.41
CA ASP A 222 27.52 -6.53 -4.29
C ASP A 222 26.75 -7.07 -3.07
N LYS A 223 25.44 -6.80 -2.96
CA LYS A 223 24.58 -7.30 -1.86
C LYS A 223 24.39 -8.82 -1.93
N GLY A 224 24.15 -9.35 -3.13
CA GLY A 224 24.10 -10.79 -3.41
C GLY A 224 22.81 -11.52 -3.01
N THR A 225 21.77 -10.82 -2.59
CA THR A 225 20.52 -11.36 -2.02
C THR A 225 19.43 -11.61 -3.07
N ASN A 226 19.19 -10.60 -3.91
CA ASN A 226 18.11 -10.48 -4.88
C ASN A 226 18.71 -9.81 -6.15
N LYS A 227 18.01 -9.84 -7.28
CA LYS A 227 18.44 -9.11 -8.49
C LYS A 227 17.86 -7.70 -8.55
N ASP A 228 18.72 -6.71 -8.68
CA ASP A 228 18.39 -5.32 -8.96
C ASP A 228 18.66 -5.02 -10.45
N ILE A 229 17.94 -4.06 -11.06
CA ILE A 229 18.28 -3.51 -12.38
C ILE A 229 19.32 -2.38 -12.24
N TYR A 230 20.33 -2.48 -13.09
CA TYR A 230 21.40 -1.50 -13.28
C TYR A 230 21.36 -0.94 -14.70
N LYS A 231 21.93 0.26 -14.88
CA LYS A 231 22.33 0.79 -16.18
C LYS A 231 23.83 1.01 -16.27
N ILE A 232 24.35 1.03 -17.49
CA ILE A 232 25.76 1.28 -17.81
C ILE A 232 25.84 2.06 -19.13
N GLU A 233 26.76 3.03 -19.22
CA GLU A 233 26.89 3.90 -20.40
C GLU A 233 28.12 3.51 -21.24
N LYS A 234 28.01 3.48 -22.57
CA LYS A 234 29.15 3.25 -23.48
C LYS A 234 30.12 4.45 -23.49
N ILE A 235 31.33 4.27 -22.98
CA ILE A 235 32.39 5.30 -22.98
C ILE A 235 33.32 5.08 -24.18
N GLY A 236 32.77 5.30 -25.38
CA GLY A 236 33.46 5.13 -26.65
C GLY A 236 33.56 3.67 -27.10
N VAL A 237 34.60 3.33 -27.86
CA VAL A 237 34.72 2.02 -28.52
C VAL A 237 35.16 0.94 -27.53
N GLY A 238 34.19 0.19 -27.01
CA GLY A 238 34.43 -1.03 -26.22
C GLY A 238 34.70 -0.81 -24.73
N ASN A 239 34.62 0.42 -24.22
CA ASN A 239 34.64 0.70 -22.78
C ASN A 239 33.23 1.08 -22.31
N PHE A 240 32.98 0.87 -21.02
CA PHE A 240 31.72 1.17 -20.36
C PHE A 240 31.97 1.98 -19.07
N SER A 241 30.93 2.60 -18.51
CA SER A 241 30.98 3.23 -17.19
C SER A 241 31.06 2.19 -16.07
N GLU A 242 31.23 2.65 -14.82
CA GLU A 242 30.79 1.85 -13.67
C GLU A 242 29.27 1.63 -13.74
N PRO A 243 28.74 0.52 -13.22
CA PRO A 243 27.31 0.22 -13.24
C PRO A 243 26.54 1.04 -12.19
N ILE A 244 25.39 1.59 -12.59
CA ILE A 244 24.55 2.47 -11.77
C ILE A 244 23.22 1.76 -11.50
N ASN A 245 22.91 1.49 -10.23
CA ASN A 245 21.63 0.93 -9.80
C ASN A 245 20.49 1.90 -10.12
N LEU A 246 19.34 1.42 -10.63
CA LEU A 246 18.22 2.29 -11.01
C LEU A 246 17.41 2.87 -9.83
N GLY A 247 17.72 2.46 -8.59
CA GLY A 247 17.13 3.00 -7.37
C GLY A 247 15.76 2.38 -7.02
N SER A 248 15.28 2.71 -5.81
CA SER A 248 14.10 2.10 -5.19
C SER A 248 12.75 2.41 -5.86
N THR A 249 12.73 3.24 -6.91
CA THR A 249 11.55 3.39 -7.77
C THR A 249 11.38 2.22 -8.73
N ILE A 250 12.48 1.59 -9.16
CA ILE A 250 12.48 0.44 -10.07
C ILE A 250 12.76 -0.85 -9.28
N ASN A 251 13.77 -0.83 -8.42
CA ASN A 251 14.25 -2.01 -7.69
C ASN A 251 13.55 -2.13 -6.32
N THR A 252 13.32 -3.36 -5.86
CA THR A 252 12.61 -3.70 -4.62
C THR A 252 13.46 -4.64 -3.76
N ASP A 253 12.90 -5.15 -2.65
CA ASP A 253 13.54 -6.23 -1.87
C ASP A 253 13.39 -7.63 -2.51
N TYR A 254 12.80 -7.71 -3.72
CA TYR A 254 12.58 -8.93 -4.49
C TYR A 254 13.46 -8.94 -5.76
N ASP A 255 13.23 -9.88 -6.69
CA ASP A 255 13.97 -9.90 -7.97
C ASP A 255 13.29 -9.00 -9.02
N GLU A 256 14.07 -8.08 -9.59
CA GLU A 256 13.83 -7.44 -10.88
C GLU A 256 14.75 -8.01 -11.98
N ASP A 257 14.18 -8.26 -13.16
CA ASP A 257 14.89 -8.90 -14.28
C ASP A 257 14.30 -8.49 -15.65
N TYR A 258 14.88 -9.02 -16.74
CA TYR A 258 14.35 -8.92 -18.11
C TYR A 258 14.14 -7.49 -18.62
N ALA A 259 15.00 -6.56 -18.19
CA ALA A 259 14.94 -5.15 -18.54
C ALA A 259 15.15 -4.88 -20.05
N PHE A 260 14.28 -4.07 -20.64
CA PHE A 260 14.33 -3.55 -22.00
C PHE A 260 14.11 -2.04 -22.00
N LEU A 261 15.16 -1.29 -22.36
CA LEU A 261 15.05 0.14 -22.66
C LEU A 261 14.65 0.31 -24.13
N HIS A 262 13.51 0.95 -24.34
CA HIS A 262 12.97 1.23 -25.67
C HIS A 262 13.85 2.26 -26.41
N PRO A 263 13.96 2.21 -27.76
CA PRO A 263 14.79 3.15 -28.52
C PRO A 263 14.42 4.64 -28.41
N ASP A 264 13.27 4.98 -27.80
CA ASP A 264 12.92 6.35 -27.42
C ASP A 264 13.81 6.93 -26.28
N GLY A 265 14.59 6.08 -25.61
CA GLY A 265 15.45 6.44 -24.48
C GLY A 265 14.70 6.78 -23.19
N LYS A 266 13.38 6.53 -23.15
CA LYS A 266 12.46 6.96 -22.09
C LYS A 266 11.61 5.84 -21.54
N THR A 267 11.17 4.88 -22.35
CA THR A 267 10.31 3.79 -21.90
C THR A 267 11.16 2.60 -21.45
N LEU A 268 11.06 2.25 -20.16
CA LEU A 268 11.63 1.01 -19.61
C LEU A 268 10.51 0.00 -19.39
N TYR A 269 10.63 -1.14 -20.07
CA TYR A 269 9.91 -2.36 -19.72
C TYR A 269 10.82 -3.25 -18.89
N PHE A 270 10.28 -3.92 -17.88
CA PHE A 270 11.02 -4.88 -17.06
C PHE A 270 10.06 -5.87 -16.40
N SER A 271 10.58 -6.90 -15.75
CA SER A 271 9.79 -7.84 -14.95
C SER A 271 10.22 -7.81 -13.49
N SER A 272 9.26 -7.96 -12.57
CA SER A 272 9.50 -7.90 -11.13
C SER A 272 8.65 -8.89 -10.36
N LYS A 273 9.21 -9.50 -9.32
CA LYS A 273 8.47 -10.24 -8.28
C LYS A 273 7.95 -9.32 -7.16
N GLY A 274 8.48 -8.10 -7.10
CA GLY A 274 8.07 -7.01 -6.22
C GLY A 274 6.93 -6.17 -6.80
N HIS A 275 6.87 -4.90 -6.40
CA HIS A 275 5.76 -3.97 -6.70
C HIS A 275 4.40 -4.63 -6.41
N ASN A 276 3.34 -4.27 -7.16
CA ASN A 276 2.05 -4.93 -7.08
C ASN A 276 1.93 -6.16 -8.00
N SER A 277 2.97 -7.01 -8.11
CA SER A 277 2.88 -8.29 -8.85
C SER A 277 1.73 -9.16 -8.32
N MET A 278 0.99 -9.80 -9.24
CA MET A 278 -0.07 -10.77 -8.93
C MET A 278 0.40 -12.23 -8.86
N GLY A 279 1.68 -12.50 -9.09
CA GLY A 279 2.14 -13.84 -9.46
C GLY A 279 3.62 -14.11 -9.21
N GLY A 280 4.32 -14.58 -10.24
CA GLY A 280 5.77 -14.72 -10.22
C GLY A 280 6.44 -13.38 -10.55
N TYR A 281 7.29 -13.41 -11.58
CA TYR A 281 7.59 -12.20 -12.33
C TYR A 281 6.34 -11.69 -13.06
N ASP A 282 5.89 -10.47 -12.72
CA ASP A 282 4.94 -9.69 -13.52
C ASP A 282 5.71 -8.68 -14.39
N ILE A 283 5.14 -8.28 -15.53
CA ILE A 283 5.70 -7.28 -16.45
C ILE A 283 5.24 -5.86 -16.06
N PHE A 284 6.20 -4.93 -16.00
CA PHE A 284 6.01 -3.53 -15.64
C PHE A 284 6.53 -2.58 -16.73
N LYS A 285 5.94 -1.39 -16.79
CA LYS A 285 6.39 -0.24 -17.59
C LYS A 285 6.67 0.96 -16.69
N SER A 286 7.78 1.65 -16.92
CA SER A 286 8.09 2.94 -16.31
C SER A 286 8.59 3.93 -17.38
N ILE A 287 8.34 5.22 -17.17
CA ILE A 287 8.76 6.30 -18.06
C ILE A 287 9.84 7.13 -17.36
N TYR A 288 11.00 7.27 -18.00
CA TYR A 288 12.04 8.20 -17.58
C TYR A 288 11.61 9.64 -17.92
N ASN A 289 11.49 10.46 -16.89
CA ASN A 289 11.31 11.88 -17.06
C ASN A 289 12.67 12.55 -17.24
N ASN A 290 13.02 12.89 -18.49
CA ASN A 290 14.23 13.64 -18.84
C ASN A 290 14.42 14.93 -18.02
N ALA A 291 13.33 15.51 -17.49
CA ALA A 291 13.40 16.70 -16.65
C ALA A 291 13.92 16.35 -15.24
N SER A 292 13.16 15.60 -14.45
CA SER A 292 13.55 15.25 -13.07
C SER A 292 14.78 14.33 -12.99
N GLY A 293 15.11 13.64 -14.08
CA GLY A 293 16.14 12.60 -14.09
C GLY A 293 15.70 11.34 -13.34
N THR A 294 14.39 11.15 -13.14
CA THR A 294 13.81 10.03 -12.39
C THR A 294 12.89 9.18 -13.26
N TRP A 295 12.74 7.92 -12.86
CA TRP A 295 11.72 7.02 -13.36
C TRP A 295 10.36 7.35 -12.75
N SER A 296 9.28 7.13 -13.51
CA SER A 296 7.92 7.10 -12.95
C SER A 296 7.76 5.87 -12.05
N LYS A 297 6.76 5.93 -11.14
CA LYS A 297 6.22 4.74 -10.49
C LYS A 297 5.94 3.66 -11.55
N PRO A 298 6.40 2.41 -11.36
CA PRO A 298 6.13 1.33 -12.31
C PRO A 298 4.64 1.01 -12.39
N ILE A 299 4.17 0.75 -13.61
CA ILE A 299 2.79 0.39 -13.92
C ILE A 299 2.79 -1.08 -14.38
N ASN A 300 2.09 -1.93 -13.64
CA ASN A 300 1.81 -3.32 -14.01
C ASN A 300 1.03 -3.33 -15.34
N LEU A 301 1.34 -4.21 -16.29
CA LEU A 301 0.66 -4.26 -17.59
C LEU A 301 -0.74 -4.92 -17.58
N ASP A 302 -1.31 -5.14 -16.40
CA ASP A 302 -2.64 -5.70 -16.14
C ASP A 302 -2.86 -7.12 -16.73
N PHE A 303 -3.98 -7.73 -16.38
CA PHE A 303 -4.45 -8.95 -17.03
C PHE A 303 -5.04 -8.61 -18.42
N PRO A 304 -4.70 -9.33 -19.52
CA PRO A 304 -4.07 -10.66 -19.54
C PRO A 304 -2.57 -10.65 -19.91
N ILE A 305 -1.85 -9.52 -19.83
CA ILE A 305 -0.39 -9.54 -20.04
C ILE A 305 0.29 -10.22 -18.85
N ASN A 306 -0.17 -9.94 -17.62
CA ASN A 306 0.29 -10.55 -16.38
C ASN A 306 -0.69 -11.56 -15.80
N THR A 307 -0.16 -12.54 -15.04
CA THR A 307 -0.88 -13.69 -14.48
C THR A 307 -0.19 -14.21 -13.19
N PRO A 308 -0.81 -15.11 -12.40
CA PRO A 308 -0.18 -15.80 -11.27
C PRO A 308 1.13 -16.57 -11.54
N ASP A 309 1.56 -16.66 -12.79
CA ASP A 309 2.73 -17.40 -13.26
C ASP A 309 3.90 -16.42 -13.53
N ASP A 310 4.97 -16.87 -14.19
CA ASP A 310 6.07 -15.98 -14.61
C ASP A 310 5.79 -15.44 -16.02
N ASP A 311 5.65 -14.12 -16.12
CA ASP A 311 5.49 -13.32 -17.33
C ASP A 311 6.70 -12.39 -17.51
N VAL A 312 7.44 -12.57 -18.62
CA VAL A 312 8.82 -12.06 -18.75
C VAL A 312 9.15 -11.43 -20.12
N LEU A 313 10.13 -10.52 -20.08
CA LEU A 313 10.81 -9.92 -21.24
C LEU A 313 9.86 -9.34 -22.29
N TYR A 314 9.21 -8.24 -21.94
CA TYR A 314 8.38 -7.47 -22.87
C TYR A 314 9.25 -6.57 -23.75
N ILE A 315 9.21 -6.79 -25.06
CA ILE A 315 9.93 -6.00 -26.07
C ILE A 315 8.95 -5.52 -27.12
N SER A 316 8.67 -4.21 -27.14
CA SER A 316 7.89 -3.53 -28.17
C SER A 316 8.72 -3.24 -29.42
N ASP A 317 8.06 -3.11 -30.57
CA ASP A 317 8.63 -2.50 -31.77
C ASP A 317 8.79 -0.98 -31.60
N ILE A 318 9.54 -0.35 -32.52
CA ILE A 318 9.99 1.05 -32.41
C ILE A 318 8.83 2.07 -32.42
N ASP A 319 7.70 1.72 -33.04
CA ASP A 319 6.48 2.53 -33.04
C ASP A 319 5.59 2.24 -31.82
N ASN A 320 5.97 1.26 -30.99
CA ASN A 320 5.23 0.79 -29.82
C ASN A 320 3.78 0.32 -30.18
N GLN A 321 3.65 -0.42 -31.28
CA GLN A 321 2.38 -0.94 -31.81
C GLN A 321 2.25 -2.46 -31.64
N LEU A 322 3.34 -3.21 -31.83
CA LEU A 322 3.43 -4.65 -31.52
C LEU A 322 4.49 -4.93 -30.45
N ALA A 323 4.35 -6.05 -29.73
CA ALA A 323 5.34 -6.52 -28.77
C ALA A 323 5.47 -8.05 -28.75
N TYR A 324 6.59 -8.50 -28.20
CA TYR A 324 6.81 -9.88 -27.77
C TYR A 324 6.95 -9.96 -26.26
N PHE A 325 6.38 -10.99 -25.64
CA PHE A 325 6.65 -11.39 -24.25
C PHE A 325 6.56 -12.92 -24.11
N ALA A 326 7.05 -13.47 -23.01
CA ALA A 326 7.03 -14.91 -22.74
C ALA A 326 6.32 -15.24 -21.41
N SER A 327 5.67 -16.41 -21.34
CA SER A 327 4.93 -16.84 -20.15
C SER A 327 5.07 -18.33 -19.82
N SER A 328 5.09 -18.66 -18.53
CA SER A 328 4.93 -20.04 -18.04
C SER A 328 3.46 -20.46 -17.81
N ARG A 329 2.48 -19.57 -18.03
CA ARG A 329 1.05 -19.80 -17.70
C ARG A 329 0.44 -21.08 -18.29
N ALA A 330 0.75 -21.37 -19.55
CA ALA A 330 0.20 -22.49 -20.33
C ALA A 330 1.27 -23.52 -20.70
N SER A 331 2.43 -23.46 -20.04
CA SER A 331 3.64 -24.21 -20.35
C SER A 331 3.88 -25.28 -19.27
N LYS A 332 4.87 -26.17 -19.46
CA LYS A 332 5.37 -27.05 -18.38
C LYS A 332 6.62 -26.44 -17.76
N GLN A 333 7.02 -26.89 -16.57
CA GLN A 333 8.33 -26.58 -15.99
C GLN A 333 9.48 -26.79 -17.02
N GLY A 334 10.31 -25.75 -17.24
CA GLY A 334 11.38 -25.74 -18.25
C GLY A 334 10.96 -25.32 -19.67
N GLU A 335 9.67 -25.02 -19.90
CA GLU A 335 9.10 -24.52 -21.15
C GLU A 335 8.41 -23.16 -20.91
N MET A 336 8.46 -22.26 -21.88
CA MET A 336 7.70 -21.00 -21.89
C MET A 336 7.04 -20.79 -23.25
N THR A 337 5.87 -20.16 -23.26
CA THR A 337 5.18 -19.76 -24.49
C THR A 337 5.51 -18.30 -24.77
N VAL A 338 6.15 -18.04 -25.91
CA VAL A 338 6.39 -16.68 -26.43
C VAL A 338 5.18 -16.26 -27.25
N TYR A 339 4.67 -15.06 -27.02
CA TYR A 339 3.53 -14.47 -27.71
C TYR A 339 4.00 -13.26 -28.53
N ARG A 340 3.38 -13.03 -29.69
CA ARG A 340 3.45 -11.78 -30.45
C ARG A 340 2.09 -11.10 -30.38
N VAL A 341 2.03 -9.88 -29.87
CA VAL A 341 0.77 -9.19 -29.51
C VAL A 341 0.75 -7.74 -29.99
N LYS A 342 -0.44 -7.11 -30.02
CA LYS A 342 -0.60 -5.65 -29.98
C LYS A 342 -0.11 -5.10 -28.64
N VAL A 343 0.44 -3.89 -28.62
CA VAL A 343 0.81 -3.18 -27.38
C VAL A 343 -0.42 -2.61 -26.67
N GLU A 344 -1.32 -1.98 -27.42
CA GLU A 344 -2.55 -1.42 -26.83
C GLU A 344 -3.60 -2.52 -26.61
N PRO A 345 -4.06 -2.74 -25.35
CA PRO A 345 -5.20 -3.58 -25.09
C PRO A 345 -6.50 -2.91 -25.54
N GLU A 346 -7.41 -3.70 -26.10
CA GLU A 346 -8.77 -3.26 -26.43
C GLU A 346 -9.68 -3.57 -25.21
N PRO A 347 -10.49 -2.61 -24.71
CA PRO A 347 -11.42 -2.87 -23.62
C PRO A 347 -12.50 -3.88 -24.05
N ILE A 348 -13.08 -4.63 -23.10
CA ILE A 348 -14.01 -5.73 -23.44
C ILE A 348 -15.31 -5.18 -24.06
N GLN A 349 -15.45 -5.40 -25.36
CA GLN A 349 -16.69 -5.16 -26.12
C GLN A 349 -17.51 -6.45 -26.36
N ASN A 350 -16.99 -7.62 -25.97
CA ASN A 350 -17.68 -8.90 -26.09
C ASN A 350 -18.81 -9.01 -25.05
N PRO A 351 -20.08 -9.14 -25.44
CA PRO A 351 -21.18 -9.34 -24.50
C PRO A 351 -21.05 -10.64 -23.72
N MET A 352 -21.61 -10.63 -22.52
CA MET A 352 -21.49 -11.72 -21.58
C MET A 352 -22.82 -12.01 -20.88
N ILE A 353 -23.23 -13.27 -20.88
CA ILE A 353 -24.41 -13.73 -20.12
C ILE A 353 -23.94 -14.52 -18.89
N LYS A 354 -24.25 -14.00 -17.70
CA LYS A 354 -24.23 -14.72 -16.42
C LYS A 354 -25.58 -15.41 -16.24
N GLY A 355 -25.62 -16.65 -15.79
CA GLY A 355 -26.90 -17.29 -15.53
C GLY A 355 -26.84 -18.57 -14.72
N VAL A 356 -28.01 -19.14 -14.45
CA VAL A 356 -28.15 -20.39 -13.69
C VAL A 356 -28.97 -21.42 -14.47
N PHE A 357 -28.48 -22.66 -14.49
CA PHE A 357 -29.19 -23.84 -14.97
C PHE A 357 -29.92 -24.52 -13.81
N LEU A 358 -31.18 -24.87 -14.05
CA LEU A 358 -32.05 -25.54 -13.09
C LEU A 358 -32.85 -26.62 -13.82
N ALA A 359 -32.89 -27.83 -13.28
CA ALA A 359 -33.88 -28.84 -13.70
C ALA A 359 -35.02 -28.90 -12.67
N GLU A 360 -36.25 -28.68 -13.13
CA GLU A 360 -37.46 -28.62 -12.31
C GLU A 360 -37.74 -29.94 -11.58
N GLN A 361 -37.62 -31.06 -12.29
CA GLN A 361 -37.93 -32.41 -11.79
C GLN A 361 -36.75 -33.07 -11.06
N ASN A 362 -35.53 -32.50 -11.19
CA ASN A 362 -34.36 -32.92 -10.44
C ASN A 362 -33.52 -31.70 -10.00
N PRO A 363 -33.87 -31.02 -8.89
CA PRO A 363 -33.17 -29.81 -8.43
C PRO A 363 -31.66 -30.00 -8.14
N ASN A 364 -31.21 -31.25 -7.99
CA ASN A 364 -29.81 -31.63 -7.78
C ASN A 364 -29.03 -31.80 -9.11
N MET A 365 -29.71 -31.87 -10.26
CA MET A 365 -29.05 -31.85 -11.57
C MET A 365 -28.61 -30.42 -11.87
N LYS A 366 -27.31 -30.16 -11.66
CA LYS A 366 -26.65 -28.88 -11.94
C LYS A 366 -25.78 -28.93 -13.19
N ASP A 367 -25.23 -30.09 -13.51
CA ASP A 367 -24.36 -30.30 -14.67
C ASP A 367 -25.13 -30.20 -16.00
N ALA A 368 -24.67 -29.32 -16.89
CA ALA A 368 -25.11 -29.20 -18.27
C ALA A 368 -24.01 -28.58 -19.15
N THR A 369 -23.77 -29.20 -20.30
CA THR A 369 -22.92 -28.66 -21.37
C THR A 369 -23.71 -27.69 -22.24
N ILE A 370 -23.21 -26.47 -22.41
CA ILE A 370 -23.82 -25.42 -23.24
C ILE A 370 -22.90 -25.16 -24.44
N SER A 371 -23.28 -25.60 -25.64
CA SER A 371 -22.61 -25.23 -26.89
C SER A 371 -23.26 -23.99 -27.50
N ILE A 372 -22.44 -22.99 -27.88
CA ILE A 372 -22.90 -21.79 -28.60
C ILE A 372 -22.59 -21.96 -30.10
N MET A 373 -23.57 -21.67 -30.95
CA MET A 373 -23.40 -21.56 -32.40
C MET A 373 -23.87 -20.18 -32.90
N ASP A 374 -23.22 -19.64 -33.92
CA ASP A 374 -23.78 -18.53 -34.71
C ASP A 374 -25.06 -19.01 -35.43
N ALA A 375 -26.17 -18.29 -35.29
CA ALA A 375 -27.47 -18.77 -35.76
C ALA A 375 -27.63 -18.72 -37.29
N ASN A 376 -26.75 -18.00 -38.01
CA ASN A 376 -26.82 -17.82 -39.46
C ASN A 376 -26.02 -18.90 -40.21
N THR A 377 -24.80 -19.16 -39.73
CA THR A 377 -23.82 -20.07 -40.32
C THR A 377 -23.83 -21.46 -39.68
N ASN A 378 -24.40 -21.61 -38.48
CA ASN A 378 -24.29 -22.80 -37.62
C ASN A 378 -22.84 -23.15 -37.21
N THR A 379 -21.91 -22.19 -37.31
CA THR A 379 -20.54 -22.36 -36.82
C THR A 379 -20.54 -22.45 -35.30
N LYS A 380 -19.92 -23.50 -34.73
CA LYS A 380 -19.74 -23.62 -33.27
C LYS A 380 -18.68 -22.61 -32.80
N LEU A 381 -19.08 -21.73 -31.89
CA LEU A 381 -18.26 -20.62 -31.37
C LEU A 381 -17.60 -20.96 -30.03
N GLY A 382 -18.23 -21.81 -29.23
CA GLY A 382 -17.71 -22.21 -27.92
C GLY A 382 -18.50 -23.36 -27.30
N VAL A 383 -17.93 -23.96 -26.26
CA VAL A 383 -18.55 -24.96 -25.40
C VAL A 383 -18.23 -24.60 -23.96
N TYR A 384 -19.26 -24.53 -23.13
CA TYR A 384 -19.23 -24.11 -21.74
C TYR A 384 -19.83 -25.23 -20.88
N GLN A 385 -19.52 -25.24 -19.59
CA GLN A 385 -20.16 -26.09 -18.59
C GLN A 385 -20.78 -25.21 -17.52
N THR A 386 -21.83 -25.70 -16.88
CA THR A 386 -22.32 -25.18 -15.60
C THR A 386 -21.44 -25.65 -14.44
N ASP A 387 -21.49 -24.96 -13.30
CA ASP A 387 -20.92 -25.48 -12.06
C ASP A 387 -21.80 -26.59 -11.47
N SER A 388 -21.16 -27.70 -11.12
CA SER A 388 -21.76 -28.91 -10.53
C SER A 388 -22.49 -28.72 -9.18
N LYS A 389 -22.32 -27.59 -8.49
CA LYS A 389 -22.90 -27.33 -7.15
C LYS A 389 -24.02 -26.28 -7.21
N SER A 390 -23.80 -25.17 -7.89
CA SER A 390 -24.78 -24.07 -8.01
C SER A 390 -25.68 -24.23 -9.24
N GLY A 391 -25.13 -24.73 -10.35
CA GLY A 391 -25.71 -24.65 -11.69
C GLY A 391 -25.39 -23.35 -12.42
N GLU A 392 -24.57 -22.46 -11.84
CA GLU A 392 -24.18 -21.20 -12.48
C GLU A 392 -23.31 -21.44 -13.72
N TYR A 393 -23.43 -20.56 -14.71
CA TYR A 393 -22.63 -20.58 -15.94
C TYR A 393 -22.35 -19.15 -16.43
N LEU A 394 -21.35 -19.03 -17.31
CA LEU A 394 -20.97 -17.78 -17.95
C LEU A 394 -20.72 -18.03 -19.44
N LEU A 395 -21.43 -17.31 -20.30
CA LEU A 395 -21.33 -17.41 -21.75
C LEU A 395 -20.70 -16.14 -22.33
N THR A 396 -19.64 -16.26 -23.12
CA THR A 396 -19.02 -15.14 -23.85
C THR A 396 -19.45 -15.16 -25.32
N PHE A 397 -19.83 -13.99 -25.86
CA PHE A 397 -20.31 -13.83 -27.24
C PHE A 397 -19.34 -12.97 -28.07
N PRO A 398 -19.14 -13.26 -29.36
CA PRO A 398 -18.28 -12.43 -30.22
C PRO A 398 -18.82 -11.02 -30.50
N LYS A 399 -20.15 -10.81 -30.46
CA LYS A 399 -20.75 -9.51 -30.81
C LYS A 399 -22.13 -9.32 -30.15
N ALA A 400 -22.46 -8.06 -29.87
CA ALA A 400 -23.82 -7.59 -29.62
C ALA A 400 -24.70 -7.65 -30.88
N GLU A 401 -26.00 -7.40 -30.72
CA GLU A 401 -27.00 -7.30 -31.80
C GLU A 401 -27.03 -8.51 -32.75
N THR A 402 -26.68 -9.68 -32.22
CA THR A 402 -26.43 -10.90 -33.01
C THR A 402 -27.22 -12.08 -32.44
N LYS A 403 -27.65 -12.97 -33.33
CA LYS A 403 -28.42 -14.17 -32.98
C LYS A 403 -27.52 -15.38 -32.82
N TYR A 404 -27.65 -16.04 -31.68
CA TYR A 404 -26.91 -17.25 -31.35
C TYR A 404 -27.87 -18.37 -31.00
N LYS A 405 -27.52 -19.59 -31.41
CA LYS A 405 -28.19 -20.80 -31.01
C LYS A 405 -27.43 -21.41 -29.83
N LEU A 406 -28.09 -21.48 -28.67
CA LEU A 406 -27.64 -22.31 -27.56
C LEU A 406 -28.08 -23.76 -27.81
N ILE A 407 -27.21 -24.71 -27.50
CA ILE A 407 -27.50 -26.14 -27.44
C ILE A 407 -27.13 -26.61 -26.04
N VAL A 408 -28.03 -27.30 -25.35
CA VAL A 408 -27.88 -27.71 -23.94
C VAL A 408 -28.04 -29.22 -23.82
N GLU A 409 -27.05 -29.86 -23.22
CA GLU A 409 -26.88 -31.32 -23.12
C GLU A 409 -26.53 -31.69 -21.67
N THR A 410 -27.34 -32.49 -20.97
CA THR A 410 -27.09 -32.84 -19.54
C THR A 410 -26.25 -34.12 -19.38
N THR A 411 -26.36 -35.07 -20.32
CA THR A 411 -25.49 -36.24 -20.45
C THR A 411 -25.36 -36.63 -21.93
N SER A 412 -24.44 -37.53 -22.28
CA SER A 412 -24.26 -38.03 -23.66
C SER A 412 -25.49 -38.71 -24.26
N ASP A 413 -26.39 -39.19 -23.40
CA ASP A 413 -27.51 -40.07 -23.75
C ASP A 413 -28.87 -39.34 -23.57
N ALA A 414 -28.85 -38.08 -23.13
CA ALA A 414 -30.03 -37.25 -22.90
C ALA A 414 -30.54 -36.55 -24.17
N PRO A 415 -31.80 -36.10 -24.20
CA PRO A 415 -32.31 -35.25 -25.28
C PRO A 415 -31.49 -33.96 -25.43
N ILE A 416 -31.07 -33.65 -26.67
CA ILE A 416 -30.36 -32.42 -26.98
C ILE A 416 -31.36 -31.27 -27.10
N HIS A 417 -31.33 -30.33 -26.17
CA HIS A 417 -32.17 -29.13 -26.22
C HIS A 417 -31.50 -28.01 -26.99
N SER A 418 -32.28 -27.11 -27.59
CA SER A 418 -31.72 -25.89 -28.19
C SER A 418 -32.69 -24.72 -28.21
N ALA A 419 -32.14 -23.51 -28.11
CA ALA A 419 -32.87 -22.26 -28.14
C ALA A 419 -32.10 -21.20 -28.95
N ILE A 420 -32.81 -20.24 -29.51
CA ILE A 420 -32.18 -19.06 -30.16
C ILE A 420 -32.33 -17.88 -29.21
N ILE A 421 -31.23 -17.17 -28.98
CA ILE A 421 -31.18 -15.91 -28.23
C ILE A 421 -30.66 -14.79 -29.15
N GLU A 422 -31.03 -13.57 -28.83
CA GLU A 422 -30.59 -12.34 -29.47
C GLU A 422 -29.95 -11.46 -28.40
N ILE A 423 -28.69 -11.09 -28.60
CA ILE A 423 -27.94 -10.28 -27.63
C ILE A 423 -28.27 -8.80 -27.86
N PRO A 424 -28.66 -8.03 -26.83
CA PRO A 424 -28.94 -6.61 -26.97
C PRO A 424 -27.68 -5.81 -27.31
N ALA A 425 -27.85 -4.58 -27.80
CA ALA A 425 -26.79 -3.59 -27.81
C ALA A 425 -26.39 -3.22 -26.37
N GLN A 426 -25.10 -2.94 -26.15
CA GLN A 426 -24.58 -2.45 -24.87
C GLN A 426 -23.70 -1.23 -25.17
N THR A 427 -23.90 -0.12 -24.43
CA THR A 427 -23.03 1.07 -24.51
C THR A 427 -21.80 0.94 -23.62
N ASP A 428 -21.94 0.18 -22.53
CA ASP A 428 -20.99 0.01 -21.45
C ASP A 428 -20.89 -1.47 -21.06
N PHE A 429 -19.81 -1.88 -20.38
CA PHE A 429 -19.65 -3.28 -19.97
C PHE A 429 -20.62 -3.64 -18.84
N ALA A 430 -21.54 -4.58 -19.11
CA ALA A 430 -22.48 -5.11 -18.12
C ALA A 430 -22.72 -6.61 -18.32
N LEU A 431 -22.91 -7.36 -17.22
CA LEU A 431 -23.30 -8.76 -17.25
C LEU A 431 -24.81 -8.89 -17.48
N LEU A 432 -25.19 -9.52 -18.58
CA LEU A 432 -26.58 -9.83 -18.90
C LEU A 432 -27.04 -11.06 -18.10
N LYS A 433 -28.20 -11.02 -17.45
CA LYS A 433 -28.70 -12.15 -16.63
C LYS A 433 -29.55 -13.14 -17.45
N GLN A 434 -29.42 -14.44 -17.18
CA GLN A 434 -30.24 -15.50 -17.79
C GLN A 434 -30.54 -16.65 -16.83
N GLN A 435 -31.65 -17.34 -17.05
CA GLN A 435 -31.97 -18.62 -16.42
C GLN A 435 -32.32 -19.65 -17.49
N LEU A 436 -31.68 -20.82 -17.42
CA LEU A 436 -31.99 -22.00 -18.23
C LEU A 436 -32.74 -22.98 -17.34
N LEU A 437 -34.06 -23.12 -17.56
CA LEU A 437 -34.93 -23.99 -16.78
C LEU A 437 -35.37 -25.18 -17.63
N LEU A 438 -34.91 -26.38 -17.27
CA LEU A 438 -35.35 -27.64 -17.87
C LEU A 438 -36.64 -28.10 -17.18
N VAL A 439 -37.74 -28.20 -17.92
CA VAL A 439 -39.09 -28.52 -17.40
C VAL A 439 -39.69 -29.76 -18.07
N GLY A 440 -40.54 -30.50 -17.34
CA GLY A 440 -41.13 -31.75 -17.79
C GLY A 440 -40.18 -32.97 -17.73
N GLU A 441 -40.59 -34.09 -18.32
CA GLU A 441 -39.85 -35.37 -18.31
C GLU A 441 -39.94 -36.08 -19.67
N GLY A 442 -38.89 -36.83 -20.02
CA GLY A 442 -38.86 -37.71 -21.20
C GLY A 442 -39.16 -36.98 -22.51
N ASP A 443 -40.00 -37.56 -23.37
CA ASP A 443 -40.42 -36.96 -24.65
C ASP A 443 -41.13 -35.59 -24.53
N ASN A 444 -41.49 -35.17 -23.31
CA ASN A 444 -42.11 -33.86 -23.03
C ASN A 444 -41.16 -32.84 -22.39
N GLU A 445 -39.92 -33.22 -22.10
CA GLU A 445 -38.89 -32.36 -21.53
C GLU A 445 -38.57 -31.18 -22.47
N LYS A 446 -38.38 -29.97 -21.91
CA LYS A 446 -38.12 -28.74 -22.67
C LYS A 446 -37.20 -27.79 -21.93
N LEU A 447 -36.27 -27.19 -22.65
CA LEU A 447 -35.51 -26.03 -22.18
C LEU A 447 -36.33 -24.74 -22.30
N VAL A 448 -36.58 -24.07 -21.17
CA VAL A 448 -37.14 -22.72 -21.10
C VAL A 448 -35.99 -21.74 -20.81
N VAL A 449 -35.75 -20.83 -21.75
CA VAL A 449 -34.77 -19.73 -21.57
C VAL A 449 -35.50 -18.49 -21.08
N LYS A 450 -35.08 -17.95 -19.94
CA LYS A 450 -35.53 -16.64 -19.44
C LYS A 450 -34.35 -15.68 -19.49
N ASN A 451 -34.44 -14.67 -20.35
CA ASN A 451 -33.49 -13.56 -20.37
C ASN A 451 -33.98 -12.48 -19.39
N MET A 452 -33.07 -11.97 -18.56
CA MET A 452 -33.29 -10.92 -17.57
C MET A 452 -32.30 -9.77 -17.88
N PHE A 453 -32.23 -9.40 -19.16
CA PHE A 453 -31.20 -8.49 -19.68
C PHE A 453 -31.40 -7.03 -19.24
N ASP A 454 -32.60 -6.68 -18.78
CA ASP A 454 -32.94 -5.39 -18.18
C ASP A 454 -32.53 -5.30 -16.69
N GLU A 455 -32.13 -6.42 -16.07
CA GLU A 455 -31.62 -6.47 -14.70
C GLU A 455 -30.10 -6.34 -14.69
N VAL A 456 -29.60 -5.14 -14.39
CA VAL A 456 -28.16 -4.90 -14.21
C VAL A 456 -27.66 -5.69 -12.99
N ASP A 457 -26.60 -6.48 -13.18
CA ASP A 457 -25.64 -6.80 -12.11
C ASP A 457 -24.48 -5.81 -12.27
N GLU A 458 -24.11 -5.12 -11.19
CA GLU A 458 -22.75 -4.59 -11.10
C GLU A 458 -21.77 -5.77 -11.11
N PHE A 459 -20.57 -5.58 -11.67
CA PHE A 459 -19.61 -6.66 -11.89
C PHE A 459 -18.95 -7.09 -10.57
N ASP A 460 -19.67 -7.90 -9.80
CA ASP A 460 -19.21 -8.47 -8.55
C ASP A 460 -18.06 -9.46 -8.79
N ILE A 461 -16.85 -8.94 -8.64
CA ILE A 461 -15.58 -9.66 -8.67
C ILE A 461 -15.46 -10.73 -7.57
N THR A 462 -16.34 -10.73 -6.57
CA THR A 462 -16.25 -11.63 -5.40
C THR A 462 -16.95 -12.97 -5.59
N ASN A 463 -17.80 -13.16 -6.62
CA ASN A 463 -18.24 -14.51 -7.02
C ASN A 463 -17.06 -15.25 -7.68
N PRO A 464 -16.40 -16.22 -7.00
CA PRO A 464 -15.08 -16.67 -7.44
C PRO A 464 -15.16 -17.53 -8.70
N ILE A 465 -16.24 -18.30 -8.87
CA ILE A 465 -16.39 -19.32 -9.93
C ILE A 465 -16.55 -18.64 -11.30
N ILE A 466 -17.37 -17.59 -11.35
CA ILE A 466 -17.67 -16.86 -12.59
C ILE A 466 -16.42 -16.12 -13.08
N VAL A 467 -15.74 -15.41 -12.18
CA VAL A 467 -14.51 -14.67 -12.49
C VAL A 467 -13.38 -15.64 -12.86
N GLN A 468 -13.15 -16.69 -12.06
CA GLN A 468 -12.16 -17.73 -12.36
C GLN A 468 -12.31 -18.29 -13.79
N ASN A 469 -13.53 -18.65 -14.20
CA ASN A 469 -13.75 -19.27 -15.51
C ASN A 469 -13.54 -18.30 -16.67
N LEU A 470 -13.91 -17.02 -16.52
CA LEU A 470 -13.57 -15.97 -17.49
C LEU A 470 -12.05 -15.83 -17.64
N LEU A 471 -11.33 -15.72 -16.51
CA LEU A 471 -9.89 -15.51 -16.51
C LEU A 471 -9.14 -16.72 -17.06
N LYS A 472 -9.51 -17.94 -16.67
CA LYS A 472 -9.02 -19.20 -17.28
C LYS A 472 -9.27 -19.27 -18.79
N GLN A 473 -10.37 -18.69 -19.31
CA GLN A 473 -10.60 -18.61 -20.76
C GLN A 473 -9.64 -17.60 -21.42
N ARG A 474 -9.53 -16.39 -20.88
CA ARG A 474 -8.73 -15.29 -21.47
C ARG A 474 -7.22 -15.51 -21.35
N ALA A 475 -6.75 -16.09 -20.24
CA ALA A 475 -5.34 -16.37 -19.97
C ALA A 475 -4.68 -17.30 -21.00
N LYS A 476 -5.47 -18.13 -21.71
CA LYS A 476 -4.97 -19.00 -22.79
C LYS A 476 -4.27 -18.24 -23.90
N LEU A 477 -4.68 -16.99 -24.15
CA LEU A 477 -4.16 -16.12 -25.21
C LEU A 477 -4.07 -16.88 -26.55
N ASP A 478 -5.19 -17.43 -27.01
CA ASP A 478 -5.26 -18.06 -28.32
C ASP A 478 -5.18 -16.99 -29.43
N VAL A 479 -4.51 -17.33 -30.54
CA VAL A 479 -4.31 -16.42 -31.68
C VAL A 479 -5.68 -15.99 -32.20
N ASN A 480 -5.94 -14.68 -32.17
CA ASN A 480 -7.27 -14.09 -32.34
C ASN A 480 -7.33 -12.96 -33.37
N ILE A 481 -6.18 -12.51 -33.88
CA ILE A 481 -6.08 -11.58 -35.02
C ILE A 481 -5.05 -12.07 -36.03
N THR A 482 -5.30 -11.83 -37.31
CA THR A 482 -4.32 -12.06 -38.37
C THR A 482 -3.29 -10.92 -38.44
N GLU A 483 -2.16 -11.17 -39.11
CA GLU A 483 -1.20 -10.10 -39.42
C GLU A 483 -1.83 -9.02 -40.33
N GLU A 484 -2.77 -9.35 -41.22
CA GLU A 484 -3.50 -8.34 -42.00
C GLU A 484 -4.46 -7.51 -41.13
N GLU A 485 -5.09 -8.07 -40.09
CA GLU A 485 -5.94 -7.31 -39.16
C GLU A 485 -5.11 -6.42 -38.21
N ALA A 486 -3.96 -6.91 -37.73
CA ALA A 486 -3.00 -6.08 -37.02
C ALA A 486 -2.54 -4.89 -37.90
N LEU A 487 -2.07 -5.18 -39.11
CA LEU A 487 -1.67 -4.20 -40.13
C LEU A 487 -2.83 -3.33 -40.63
N SER A 488 -4.09 -3.76 -40.50
CA SER A 488 -5.26 -2.94 -40.87
C SER A 488 -5.63 -1.96 -39.78
N SER A 489 -5.47 -2.29 -38.49
CA SER A 489 -5.44 -1.27 -37.44
C SER A 489 -4.28 -0.28 -37.64
N LEU A 490 -3.09 -0.73 -38.10
CA LEU A 490 -2.05 0.23 -38.49
C LEU A 490 -2.48 1.09 -39.69
N LYS A 491 -3.33 0.60 -40.61
CA LYS A 491 -3.91 1.43 -41.68
C LYS A 491 -5.07 2.31 -41.22
N THR A 492 -5.78 1.97 -40.14
CA THR A 492 -6.82 2.83 -39.57
C THR A 492 -6.20 3.90 -38.67
N ASN A 493 -5.09 3.61 -37.99
CA ASN A 493 -4.30 4.59 -37.25
C ASN A 493 -3.43 5.43 -38.19
N LEU A 494 -2.80 4.84 -39.21
CA LEU A 494 -2.28 5.64 -40.32
C LEU A 494 -3.42 6.41 -41.02
N VAL A 495 -4.66 5.94 -41.08
CA VAL A 495 -5.75 6.82 -41.55
C VAL A 495 -6.18 7.84 -40.48
N SER A 496 -6.08 7.61 -39.17
CA SER A 496 -6.32 8.68 -38.18
C SER A 496 -5.18 9.70 -38.11
N ASP A 497 -3.96 9.33 -38.50
CA ASP A 497 -2.74 10.11 -38.22
C ASP A 497 -2.10 10.63 -39.53
N VAL A 498 -2.23 9.91 -40.64
CA VAL A 498 -1.97 10.41 -42.01
C VAL A 498 -3.21 11.14 -42.55
N VAL A 499 -4.45 10.77 -42.16
CA VAL A 499 -5.65 11.60 -42.45
C VAL A 499 -6.04 12.55 -41.29
N SER A 500 -5.19 12.74 -40.28
CA SER A 500 -5.16 13.99 -39.48
C SER A 500 -3.92 14.86 -39.69
N ASP A 501 -2.69 14.31 -39.73
CA ASP A 501 -1.44 15.12 -39.78
C ASP A 501 -0.70 15.08 -41.14
N GLU A 502 -1.02 14.21 -42.13
CA GLU A 502 -0.69 14.49 -43.56
C GLU A 502 -1.83 15.17 -44.32
N ASN A 503 -3.10 14.96 -43.94
CA ASN A 503 -4.21 15.83 -44.37
C ASN A 503 -4.38 17.10 -43.51
N ALA A 504 -3.45 17.37 -42.59
CA ALA A 504 -3.08 18.74 -42.22
C ALA A 504 -2.39 19.50 -43.37
N SER A 505 -2.22 18.89 -44.55
CA SER A 505 -1.74 19.57 -45.75
C SER A 505 -2.72 20.64 -46.26
N ASN A 506 -2.26 21.88 -46.18
CA ASN A 506 -2.79 23.09 -46.82
C ASN A 506 -4.14 23.67 -46.33
N SER A 507 -5.16 22.90 -45.95
CA SER A 507 -6.53 23.40 -45.77
C SER A 507 -6.65 24.65 -44.87
N ASP A 508 -5.99 24.62 -43.73
CA ASP A 508 -6.25 25.55 -42.62
C ASP A 508 -5.58 26.91 -42.82
N PHE A 509 -4.49 26.95 -43.59
CA PHE A 509 -3.67 28.15 -43.80
C PHE A 509 -3.85 28.78 -45.19
N GLN A 510 -4.42 28.06 -46.17
CA GLN A 510 -4.79 28.62 -47.49
C GLN A 510 -5.67 29.88 -47.38
N ASN A 511 -6.50 29.99 -46.34
CA ASN A 511 -7.38 31.13 -46.08
C ASN A 511 -6.69 32.31 -45.37
N TYR A 512 -5.40 32.22 -45.02
CA TYR A 512 -4.67 33.33 -44.40
C TYR A 512 -4.13 34.26 -45.49
N SER A 513 -4.35 35.57 -45.34
CA SER A 513 -3.58 36.56 -46.10
C SER A 513 -2.09 36.43 -45.79
N ASP A 514 -1.27 36.86 -46.73
CA ASP A 514 0.19 36.88 -46.59
C ASP A 514 0.64 37.62 -45.31
N ASP A 515 0.02 38.77 -45.00
CA ASP A 515 0.25 39.48 -43.73
C ASP A 515 -0.13 38.64 -42.50
N LYS A 516 -1.27 37.93 -42.54
CA LYS A 516 -1.73 37.09 -41.42
C LYS A 516 -0.81 35.89 -41.19
N LEU A 517 -0.27 35.30 -42.26
CA LEU A 517 0.72 34.23 -42.16
C LEU A 517 2.01 34.72 -41.47
N VAL A 518 2.52 35.90 -41.87
CA VAL A 518 3.67 36.54 -41.21
C VAL A 518 3.39 36.83 -39.74
N THR A 519 2.21 37.37 -39.41
CA THR A 519 1.81 37.67 -38.02
C THR A 519 1.76 36.41 -37.16
N VAL A 520 1.01 35.37 -37.55
CA VAL A 520 0.83 34.15 -36.73
C VAL A 520 2.15 33.40 -36.53
N VAL A 521 3.02 33.36 -37.55
CA VAL A 521 4.38 32.81 -37.40
C VAL A 521 5.21 33.63 -36.40
N ASN A 522 5.17 34.97 -36.49
CA ASN A 522 5.91 35.83 -35.56
C ASN A 522 5.37 35.74 -34.12
N GLU A 523 4.06 35.61 -33.92
CA GLU A 523 3.42 35.41 -32.63
C GLU A 523 3.87 34.09 -32.01
N LYS A 524 3.68 32.95 -32.70
CA LYS A 524 4.12 31.62 -32.23
C LYS A 524 5.60 31.59 -31.88
N ILE A 525 6.48 32.07 -32.76
CA ILE A 525 7.92 32.12 -32.45
C ILE A 525 8.20 33.00 -31.22
N SER A 526 7.50 34.10 -31.04
CA SER A 526 7.71 34.97 -29.88
C SER A 526 7.27 34.30 -28.58
N THR A 527 6.16 33.57 -28.58
CA THR A 527 5.70 32.75 -27.44
C THR A 527 6.68 31.62 -27.12
N LEU A 528 7.19 30.91 -28.13
CA LEU A 528 8.18 29.84 -27.93
C LEU A 528 9.49 30.41 -27.35
N LEU A 529 10.04 31.49 -27.92
CA LEU A 529 11.24 32.15 -27.40
C LEU A 529 11.04 32.76 -26.00
N MET A 530 9.81 33.15 -25.65
CA MET A 530 9.44 33.58 -24.30
C MET A 530 9.50 32.39 -23.33
N LYS A 531 8.85 31.26 -23.65
CA LYS A 531 8.95 30.01 -22.86
C LYS A 531 10.40 29.54 -22.67
N THR A 532 11.25 29.64 -23.70
CA THR A 532 12.69 29.32 -23.61
C THR A 532 13.39 30.20 -22.56
N LYS A 533 13.16 31.52 -22.60
CA LYS A 533 13.72 32.49 -21.65
C LYS A 533 13.18 32.28 -20.23
N GLU A 534 11.90 31.95 -20.08
CA GLU A 534 11.27 31.69 -18.78
C GLU A 534 11.91 30.46 -18.11
N SER A 535 12.15 29.37 -18.84
CA SER A 535 12.88 28.22 -18.31
C SER A 535 14.35 28.54 -17.98
N GLU A 536 15.04 29.42 -18.72
CA GLU A 536 16.38 29.90 -18.33
C GLU A 536 16.35 30.67 -16.99
N GLU A 537 15.38 31.56 -16.81
CA GLU A 537 15.25 32.38 -15.60
C GLU A 537 14.78 31.56 -14.38
N GLN A 538 13.91 30.57 -14.58
CA GLN A 538 13.52 29.58 -13.57
C GLN A 538 14.69 28.67 -13.17
N THR A 539 15.43 28.12 -14.14
CA THR A 539 16.65 27.31 -13.88
C THR A 539 17.63 28.08 -12.99
N ASN A 540 17.93 29.32 -13.37
CA ASN A 540 18.84 30.18 -12.62
C ASN A 540 18.30 30.51 -11.22
N PHE A 541 17.00 30.79 -11.10
CA PHE A 541 16.37 31.05 -9.80
C PHE A 541 16.51 29.85 -8.85
N TYR A 542 16.09 28.65 -9.28
CA TYR A 542 16.07 27.47 -8.43
C TYR A 542 17.49 27.03 -8.02
N TYR A 543 18.47 27.10 -8.93
CA TYR A 543 19.89 26.88 -8.57
C TYR A 543 20.40 27.88 -7.53
N ASN A 544 20.04 29.16 -7.65
CA ASN A 544 20.43 30.18 -6.67
C ASN A 544 19.75 29.94 -5.32
N LEU A 545 18.46 29.61 -5.29
CA LEU A 545 17.72 29.31 -4.06
C LEU A 545 18.29 28.09 -3.33
N ALA A 546 18.61 27.02 -4.07
CA ALA A 546 19.24 25.83 -3.52
C ALA A 546 20.63 26.13 -2.91
N ASN A 547 21.44 26.97 -3.56
CA ASN A 547 22.71 27.43 -3.02
C ASN A 547 22.54 28.34 -1.79
N GLU A 548 21.61 29.30 -1.85
CA GLU A 548 21.31 30.25 -0.77
C GLU A 548 20.90 29.53 0.51
N LYS A 549 19.95 28.59 0.41
CA LYS A 549 19.46 27.76 1.51
C LYS A 549 20.54 26.82 2.07
N THR A 550 21.16 25.99 1.21
CA THR A 550 22.11 24.97 1.69
C THR A 550 23.42 25.55 2.23
N ALA A 551 23.92 26.66 1.67
CA ALA A 551 25.13 27.31 2.17
C ALA A 551 24.88 28.08 3.48
N ALA A 552 23.74 28.75 3.63
CA ALA A 552 23.37 29.43 4.88
C ALA A 552 23.20 28.44 6.03
N SER A 553 22.40 27.39 5.83
CA SER A 553 22.22 26.34 6.83
C SER A 553 23.53 25.66 7.20
N LYS A 554 24.41 25.36 6.23
CA LYS A 554 25.67 24.65 6.53
C LYS A 554 26.62 25.49 7.36
N LYS A 555 26.64 26.81 7.15
CA LYS A 555 27.37 27.72 8.05
C LYS A 555 26.78 27.66 9.46
N ALA A 556 25.46 27.82 9.60
CA ALA A 556 24.81 27.94 10.90
C ALA A 556 24.85 26.64 11.73
N TYR A 557 24.67 25.48 11.10
CA TYR A 557 24.77 24.19 11.76
C TYR A 557 26.22 23.90 12.21
N ALA A 558 27.21 24.14 11.33
CA ALA A 558 28.63 23.92 11.66
C ALA A 558 29.22 24.90 12.68
N SER A 559 28.49 25.94 13.10
CA SER A 559 28.85 26.84 14.19
C SER A 559 27.94 26.72 15.43
N ASN A 560 27.00 25.76 15.44
CA ASN A 560 25.94 25.62 16.43
C ASN A 560 25.08 26.90 16.61
N GLU A 561 24.96 27.74 15.57
CA GLU A 561 24.06 28.92 15.52
C GLU A 561 22.57 28.51 15.37
N LYS A 562 22.29 27.28 14.94
CA LYS A 562 20.96 26.69 14.74
C LYS A 562 21.00 25.20 15.15
N ASN A 563 19.92 24.67 15.73
CA ASN A 563 19.79 23.25 16.02
C ASN A 563 19.42 22.44 14.76
N LYS A 564 19.29 21.11 14.88
CA LYS A 564 18.96 20.18 13.77
C LYS A 564 17.62 20.52 13.10
N MET A 565 16.60 20.83 13.88
CA MET A 565 15.24 21.19 13.43
C MET A 565 15.24 22.53 12.70
N ASP A 566 15.93 23.54 13.24
CA ASP A 566 15.99 24.89 12.69
C ASP A 566 16.60 24.95 11.29
N VAL A 567 17.52 24.03 10.95
CA VAL A 567 18.11 23.93 9.60
C VAL A 567 17.36 22.98 8.67
N ALA A 568 16.61 22.00 9.18
CA ALA A 568 15.99 20.97 8.35
C ALA A 568 15.01 21.55 7.32
N ASN A 569 14.16 22.51 7.72
CA ASN A 569 13.25 23.20 6.79
C ASN A 569 14.03 23.92 5.67
N ASP A 570 15.02 24.75 6.03
CA ASP A 570 15.87 25.45 5.05
C ASP A 570 16.58 24.45 4.10
N VAL A 571 17.15 23.36 4.64
CA VAL A 571 17.86 22.34 3.87
C VAL A 571 16.92 21.60 2.91
N ASN A 572 15.75 21.18 3.38
CA ASN A 572 14.78 20.47 2.57
C ASN A 572 14.21 21.39 1.46
N GLN A 573 13.96 22.67 1.73
CA GLN A 573 13.65 23.67 0.68
C GLN A 573 14.79 23.76 -0.35
N GLY A 574 16.05 23.71 0.10
CA GLY A 574 17.23 23.67 -0.77
C GLY A 574 17.31 22.42 -1.65
N VAL A 575 16.91 21.25 -1.13
CA VAL A 575 16.82 19.98 -1.89
C VAL A 575 15.72 20.05 -2.95
N VAL A 576 14.52 20.52 -2.56
CA VAL A 576 13.40 20.72 -3.49
C VAL A 576 13.75 21.72 -4.60
N ALA A 577 14.41 22.82 -4.24
CA ALA A 577 14.93 23.78 -5.21
C ALA A 577 16.00 23.18 -6.13
N LEU A 578 16.92 22.33 -5.66
CA LEU A 578 17.88 21.67 -6.54
C LEU A 578 17.20 20.69 -7.52
N ASN A 579 16.18 19.97 -7.07
CA ASN A 579 15.43 19.07 -7.94
C ASN A 579 14.67 19.85 -9.01
N LEU A 580 13.94 20.92 -8.65
CA LEU A 580 13.32 21.84 -9.61
C LEU A 580 14.33 22.50 -10.55
N ALA A 581 15.54 22.81 -10.08
CA ALA A 581 16.60 23.35 -10.93
C ALA A 581 17.04 22.37 -12.02
N ARG A 582 17.16 21.07 -11.70
CA ARG A 582 17.46 20.00 -12.68
C ARG A 582 16.31 19.79 -13.67
N VAL A 583 15.07 19.73 -13.15
CA VAL A 583 13.82 19.65 -13.92
C VAL A 583 13.79 20.70 -15.02
N VAL A 584 13.97 21.96 -14.65
CA VAL A 584 13.88 23.07 -15.60
C VAL A 584 15.17 23.26 -16.42
N GLU A 585 16.35 22.84 -15.95
CA GLU A 585 17.58 22.88 -16.75
C GLU A 585 17.49 21.97 -17.99
N SER A 586 16.89 20.80 -17.87
CA SER A 586 16.67 19.88 -18.99
C SER A 586 15.68 20.47 -20.01
N GLU A 587 14.52 20.96 -19.54
CA GLU A 587 13.53 21.68 -20.34
C GLU A 587 14.14 22.89 -21.07
N SER A 588 14.92 23.70 -20.35
CA SER A 588 15.67 24.85 -20.85
C SER A 588 16.69 24.45 -21.92
N THR A 589 17.37 23.31 -21.75
CA THR A 589 18.36 22.80 -22.70
C THR A 589 17.71 22.40 -24.03
N GLU A 590 16.65 21.61 -23.99
CA GLU A 590 15.87 21.22 -25.19
C GLU A 590 15.33 22.45 -25.92
N ARG A 591 14.69 23.38 -25.17
CA ARG A 591 14.20 24.66 -25.71
C ARG A 591 15.31 25.55 -26.30
N ASN A 592 16.56 25.41 -25.84
CA ASN A 592 17.71 26.17 -26.38
C ASN A 592 18.26 25.60 -27.69
N LEU A 593 18.06 24.31 -27.99
CA LEU A 593 18.44 23.72 -29.28
C LEU A 593 17.62 24.35 -30.43
N GLU A 594 16.31 24.47 -30.25
CA GLU A 594 15.39 25.06 -31.24
C GLU A 594 15.51 26.59 -31.36
N LYS A 595 16.07 27.28 -30.34
CA LYS A 595 16.19 28.75 -30.26
C LYS A 595 16.84 29.38 -31.48
N GLN A 596 17.86 28.74 -32.07
CA GLN A 596 18.52 29.23 -33.28
C GLN A 596 17.65 29.05 -34.54
N LYS A 597 16.98 27.89 -34.66
CA LYS A 597 16.06 27.57 -35.77
C LYS A 597 14.87 28.56 -35.79
N LEU A 598 14.29 28.82 -34.62
CA LEU A 598 13.22 29.79 -34.41
C LEU A 598 13.64 31.23 -34.78
N GLN A 599 14.84 31.68 -34.39
CA GLN A 599 15.36 33.01 -34.77
C GLN A 599 15.62 33.14 -36.28
N ALA A 600 16.11 32.08 -36.92
CA ALA A 600 16.28 32.04 -38.37
C ALA A 600 14.93 32.13 -39.11
N TYR A 601 13.92 31.35 -38.68
CA TYR A 601 12.56 31.42 -39.22
C TYR A 601 11.92 32.80 -39.04
N LYS A 602 12.08 33.44 -37.87
CA LYS A 602 11.57 34.79 -37.62
C LYS A 602 12.14 35.83 -38.58
N SER A 603 13.41 35.67 -38.94
CA SER A 603 14.10 36.55 -39.89
C SER A 603 13.69 36.28 -41.34
N LYS A 604 13.43 35.01 -41.69
CA LYS A 604 13.18 34.54 -43.06
C LYS A 604 11.71 34.69 -43.51
N ILE A 605 10.74 34.62 -42.60
CA ILE A 605 9.31 34.53 -42.97
C ILE A 605 8.82 35.72 -43.81
N ALA A 606 9.21 36.95 -43.44
CA ALA A 606 8.82 38.16 -44.17
C ALA A 606 9.49 38.26 -45.55
N GLU A 607 10.72 37.76 -45.69
CA GLU A 607 11.43 37.69 -46.98
C GLU A 607 10.75 36.69 -47.93
N LEU A 608 10.36 35.51 -47.43
CA LEU A 608 9.68 34.50 -48.26
C LEU A 608 8.36 35.02 -48.80
N VAL A 609 7.54 35.61 -47.93
CA VAL A 609 6.23 36.15 -48.30
C VAL A 609 6.35 37.32 -49.28
N THR A 610 7.24 38.29 -49.03
CA THR A 610 7.46 39.42 -49.95
C THR A 610 8.05 39.02 -51.31
N ASN A 611 8.78 37.90 -51.39
CA ASN A 611 9.26 37.31 -52.64
C ASN A 611 8.27 36.33 -53.30
N GLY A 612 7.04 36.18 -52.77
CA GLY A 612 6.01 35.28 -53.32
C GLY A 612 6.28 33.78 -53.10
N LYS A 613 7.25 33.41 -52.27
CA LYS A 613 7.64 32.04 -51.93
C LYS A 613 6.72 31.45 -50.84
N ARG A 614 5.40 31.52 -51.05
CA ARG A 614 4.41 31.22 -50.01
C ARG A 614 4.50 29.79 -49.46
N ALA A 615 4.76 28.78 -50.30
CA ALA A 615 4.91 27.39 -49.84
C ALA A 615 6.06 27.22 -48.83
N GLU A 616 7.19 27.91 -49.00
CA GLU A 616 8.31 27.90 -48.04
C GLU A 616 7.95 28.63 -46.72
N ALA A 617 6.95 29.50 -46.73
CA ALA A 617 6.42 30.18 -45.54
C ALA A 617 5.39 29.31 -44.79
N GLU A 618 4.59 28.53 -45.52
CA GLU A 618 3.66 27.54 -44.97
C GLU A 618 4.40 26.33 -44.39
N GLU A 619 5.51 25.91 -45.00
CA GLU A 619 6.46 24.90 -44.47
C GLU A 619 7.05 25.34 -43.11
N ILE A 620 7.45 26.62 -42.97
CA ILE A 620 7.93 27.17 -41.70
C ILE A 620 6.85 27.11 -40.62
N LEU A 621 5.59 27.40 -40.95
CA LEU A 621 4.48 27.29 -39.98
C LEU A 621 4.24 25.83 -39.55
N SER A 622 4.36 24.86 -40.46
CA SER A 622 4.29 23.43 -40.12
C SER A 622 5.41 23.03 -39.14
N GLU A 623 6.66 23.41 -39.41
CA GLU A 623 7.79 23.15 -38.51
C GLU A 623 7.61 23.80 -37.13
N ILE A 624 7.06 25.02 -37.07
CA ILE A 624 6.78 25.70 -35.79
C ILE A 624 5.68 24.97 -35.02
N ASN A 625 4.62 24.51 -35.68
CA ASN A 625 3.56 23.73 -35.02
C ASN A 625 4.09 22.38 -34.48
N LYS A 626 5.07 21.75 -35.14
CA LYS A 626 5.75 20.55 -34.62
C LYS A 626 6.58 20.86 -33.36
N ILE A 627 7.34 21.96 -33.38
CA ILE A 627 8.12 22.42 -32.21
C ILE A 627 7.18 22.75 -31.03
N GLU A 628 6.05 23.39 -31.30
CA GLU A 628 5.03 23.73 -30.30
C GLU A 628 4.30 22.49 -29.74
N LYS A 629 4.03 21.47 -30.57
CA LYS A 629 3.51 20.15 -30.17
C LYS A 629 4.53 19.32 -29.35
N ALA A 630 5.83 19.62 -29.41
CA ALA A 630 6.84 18.84 -28.69
C ALA A 630 6.68 18.97 -27.18
N GLY A 631 6.83 17.87 -26.44
CA GLY A 631 6.48 17.81 -25.01
C GLY A 631 7.13 18.89 -24.12
N TYR A 632 8.38 19.26 -24.42
CA TYR A 632 9.11 20.33 -23.72
C TYR A 632 8.63 21.76 -24.04
N PHE A 633 7.75 21.96 -25.03
CA PHE A 633 7.06 23.22 -25.29
C PHE A 633 5.56 23.16 -25.02
N ALA A 634 4.93 21.99 -25.13
CA ALA A 634 3.54 21.79 -24.77
C ALA A 634 3.32 22.03 -23.26
N ASN A 635 4.04 21.29 -22.41
CA ASN A 635 3.92 21.36 -20.96
C ASN A 635 4.96 22.30 -20.33
N SER A 636 4.77 22.57 -19.04
CA SER A 636 5.76 23.18 -18.15
C SER A 636 6.29 22.09 -17.24
N ALA A 637 7.61 21.87 -17.21
CA ALA A 637 8.21 20.83 -16.39
C ALA A 637 7.98 21.04 -14.88
N VAL A 638 7.73 22.28 -14.45
CA VAL A 638 7.31 22.62 -13.08
C VAL A 638 5.88 22.13 -12.78
N GLU A 639 4.96 22.26 -13.73
CA GLU A 639 3.56 21.85 -13.55
C GLU A 639 3.39 20.33 -13.65
N ASP A 640 4.21 19.64 -14.43
CA ASP A 640 4.26 18.17 -14.41
C ASP A 640 4.81 17.63 -13.08
N GLU A 641 5.86 18.24 -12.50
CA GLU A 641 6.35 17.88 -11.15
C GLU A 641 5.29 18.20 -10.07
N ARG A 642 4.58 19.35 -10.16
CA ARG A 642 3.44 19.69 -9.29
C ARG A 642 2.36 18.62 -9.36
N ARG A 643 1.98 18.21 -10.57
CA ARG A 643 0.97 17.18 -10.81
C ARG A 643 1.40 15.85 -10.19
N ILE A 644 2.61 15.38 -10.47
CA ILE A 644 3.18 14.14 -9.90
C ILE A 644 3.15 14.16 -8.36
N LYS A 645 3.49 15.29 -7.71
CA LYS A 645 3.43 15.41 -6.25
C LYS A 645 2.01 15.42 -5.69
N SER A 646 1.08 16.10 -6.35
CA SER A 646 -0.34 16.08 -5.94
C SER A 646 -1.01 14.72 -6.16
N GLU A 647 -0.60 13.98 -7.20
CA GLU A 647 -0.98 12.58 -7.44
C GLU A 647 -0.42 11.67 -6.33
N LYS A 648 0.89 11.76 -6.00
CA LYS A 648 1.51 11.02 -4.88
C LYS A 648 0.79 11.29 -3.56
N LEU A 649 0.54 12.56 -3.22
CA LEU A 649 -0.15 12.95 -1.98
C LEU A 649 -1.53 12.29 -1.89
N LYS A 650 -2.33 12.35 -2.97
CA LYS A 650 -3.65 11.72 -3.03
C LYS A 650 -3.61 10.19 -2.93
N GLU A 651 -2.65 9.54 -3.60
CA GLU A 651 -2.45 8.08 -3.48
C GLU A 651 -2.11 7.66 -2.04
N THR A 652 -1.19 8.37 -1.39
CA THR A 652 -0.78 8.03 -0.01
C THR A 652 -1.89 8.29 1.01
N GLN A 653 -2.68 9.35 0.85
CA GLN A 653 -3.86 9.62 1.67
C GLN A 653 -4.91 8.51 1.52
N LEU A 654 -5.19 8.08 0.28
CA LEU A 654 -6.13 6.99 0.02
C LEU A 654 -5.63 5.67 0.63
N ALA A 655 -4.35 5.34 0.49
CA ALA A 655 -3.78 4.11 1.06
C ALA A 655 -3.81 4.09 2.59
N ALA A 656 -3.56 5.22 3.26
CA ALA A 656 -3.69 5.34 4.71
C ALA A 656 -5.16 5.16 5.16
N ASN A 657 -6.13 5.73 4.43
CA ASN A 657 -7.55 5.54 4.70
C ASN A 657 -7.99 4.07 4.48
N GLU A 658 -7.66 3.45 3.32
CA GLU A 658 -7.95 2.03 3.05
C GLU A 658 -7.42 1.11 4.17
N GLN A 659 -6.25 1.41 4.74
CA GLN A 659 -5.68 0.60 5.82
C GLN A 659 -6.32 0.86 7.19
N ARG A 660 -6.78 2.09 7.47
CA ARG A 660 -7.59 2.42 8.65
C ARG A 660 -8.93 1.68 8.62
N ASP A 661 -9.57 1.59 7.45
CA ASP A 661 -10.84 0.86 7.29
C ASP A 661 -10.67 -0.63 7.58
N VAL A 662 -9.54 -1.23 7.15
CA VAL A 662 -9.17 -2.62 7.49
C VAL A 662 -8.91 -2.80 9.00
N VAL A 663 -8.29 -1.83 9.67
CA VAL A 663 -8.13 -1.86 11.14
C VAL A 663 -9.50 -1.83 11.83
N ILE A 664 -10.45 -1.02 11.34
CA ILE A 664 -11.81 -0.93 11.85
C ILE A 664 -12.57 -2.25 11.64
N GLU A 665 -12.47 -2.87 10.45
CA GLU A 665 -13.11 -4.18 10.18
C GLU A 665 -12.61 -5.28 11.13
N ILE A 666 -11.28 -5.41 11.30
CA ILE A 666 -10.68 -6.40 12.20
C ILE A 666 -11.07 -6.12 13.67
N THR A 667 -11.09 -4.85 14.08
CA THR A 667 -11.51 -4.44 15.44
C THR A 667 -12.98 -4.76 15.69
N ASN A 668 -13.88 -4.53 14.71
CA ASN A 668 -15.28 -4.92 14.81
C ASN A 668 -15.42 -6.44 14.91
N ARG A 669 -14.65 -7.20 14.12
CA ARG A 669 -14.68 -8.67 14.14
C ARG A 669 -14.18 -9.27 15.45
N LYS A 670 -13.20 -8.62 16.09
CA LYS A 670 -12.74 -8.92 17.46
C LYS A 670 -13.88 -8.76 18.47
N LEU A 671 -14.56 -7.60 18.46
CA LEU A 671 -15.66 -7.28 19.38
C LEU A 671 -16.86 -8.25 19.22
N GLU A 672 -17.19 -8.66 17.99
CA GLU A 672 -18.18 -9.72 17.75
C GLU A 672 -17.82 -11.05 18.43
N LEU A 673 -16.53 -11.42 18.40
CA LEU A 673 -16.04 -12.68 18.92
C LEU A 673 -15.91 -12.66 20.45
N GLU A 674 -15.40 -11.56 21.03
CA GLU A 674 -15.38 -11.31 22.48
C GLU A 674 -16.81 -11.36 23.06
N LYS A 675 -17.77 -10.74 22.38
CA LYS A 675 -19.20 -10.85 22.72
C LYS A 675 -19.69 -12.30 22.63
N SER A 676 -19.36 -13.01 21.55
CA SER A 676 -19.77 -14.41 21.36
C SER A 676 -19.19 -15.35 22.44
N ILE A 677 -17.96 -15.11 22.88
CA ILE A 677 -17.33 -15.80 24.01
C ILE A 677 -18.10 -15.51 25.30
N SER A 678 -18.39 -14.24 25.59
CA SER A 678 -19.14 -13.84 26.78
C SER A 678 -20.56 -14.44 26.84
N GLU A 679 -21.28 -14.48 25.71
CA GLU A 679 -22.59 -15.15 25.62
C GLU A 679 -22.49 -16.66 25.90
N LEU A 680 -21.44 -17.33 25.39
CA LEU A 680 -21.19 -18.74 25.65
C LEU A 680 -20.75 -19.01 27.10
N GLU A 681 -19.96 -18.14 27.72
CA GLU A 681 -19.54 -18.27 29.12
C GLU A 681 -20.74 -18.09 30.08
N ASN A 682 -21.62 -17.13 29.80
CA ASN A 682 -22.89 -16.97 30.51
C ASN A 682 -23.79 -18.22 30.35
N LYS A 683 -23.88 -18.78 29.15
CA LYS A 683 -24.59 -20.05 28.87
C LYS A 683 -23.95 -21.23 29.61
N LEU A 684 -22.62 -21.30 29.68
CA LEU A 684 -21.87 -22.33 30.40
C LEU A 684 -22.13 -22.26 31.92
N ALA A 685 -22.19 -21.06 32.49
CA ALA A 685 -22.53 -20.83 33.88
C ALA A 685 -23.97 -21.29 34.21
N ALA A 686 -24.94 -20.92 33.36
CA ALA A 686 -26.36 -21.27 33.53
C ALA A 686 -26.69 -22.77 33.31
N THR A 687 -25.87 -23.48 32.51
CA THR A 687 -26.11 -24.87 32.11
C THR A 687 -25.97 -25.85 33.29
N LYS A 688 -26.86 -26.84 33.38
CA LYS A 688 -26.88 -27.84 34.49
C LYS A 688 -26.58 -29.28 34.07
N LYS A 689 -26.41 -29.57 32.78
CA LYS A 689 -26.03 -30.91 32.29
C LYS A 689 -24.53 -30.95 31.95
N ALA A 690 -23.81 -31.97 32.42
CA ALA A 690 -22.37 -32.07 32.22
C ALA A 690 -21.96 -32.06 30.73
N LYS A 691 -22.63 -32.85 29.89
CA LYS A 691 -22.34 -32.94 28.45
C LYS A 691 -22.55 -31.60 27.71
N GLU A 692 -23.58 -30.84 28.08
CA GLU A 692 -23.84 -29.53 27.49
C GLU A 692 -22.85 -28.46 27.97
N LYS A 693 -22.25 -28.63 29.16
CA LYS A 693 -21.10 -27.83 29.60
C LYS A 693 -19.85 -28.16 28.80
N GLU A 694 -19.53 -29.44 28.63
CA GLU A 694 -18.38 -29.93 27.85
C GLU A 694 -18.45 -29.42 26.40
N GLU A 695 -19.62 -29.52 25.76
CA GLU A 695 -19.87 -28.99 24.41
C GLU A 695 -19.79 -27.46 24.33
N THR A 696 -20.23 -26.73 25.37
CA THR A 696 -20.16 -25.26 25.38
C THR A 696 -18.73 -24.76 25.68
N GLN A 697 -17.98 -25.44 26.56
CA GLN A 697 -16.58 -25.14 26.84
C GLN A 697 -15.72 -25.33 25.59
N ALA A 698 -15.86 -26.46 24.90
CA ALA A 698 -15.13 -26.69 23.65
C ALA A 698 -15.43 -25.63 22.56
N GLN A 699 -16.63 -25.03 22.57
CA GLN A 699 -16.95 -23.91 21.67
C GLN A 699 -16.28 -22.59 22.11
N ILE A 700 -16.20 -22.32 23.41
CA ILE A 700 -15.45 -21.18 23.97
C ILE A 700 -13.96 -21.30 23.65
N ASP A 701 -13.38 -22.49 23.82
CA ASP A 701 -11.95 -22.73 23.61
C ASP A 701 -11.56 -22.51 22.14
N VAL A 702 -12.43 -22.90 21.19
CA VAL A 702 -12.24 -22.59 19.75
C VAL A 702 -12.30 -21.08 19.50
N TYR A 703 -13.32 -20.39 20.00
CA TYR A 703 -13.44 -18.94 19.80
C TYR A 703 -12.31 -18.14 20.46
N LYS A 704 -11.69 -18.63 21.53
CA LYS A 704 -10.51 -18.00 22.12
C LYS A 704 -9.26 -18.13 21.25
N ILE A 705 -9.09 -19.26 20.56
CA ILE A 705 -8.02 -19.44 19.55
C ILE A 705 -8.27 -18.51 18.35
N ASP A 706 -9.53 -18.40 17.88
CA ASP A 706 -9.89 -17.47 16.81
C ASP A 706 -9.65 -15.99 17.23
N LEU A 707 -9.82 -15.67 18.53
CA LEU A 707 -9.58 -14.33 19.08
C LEU A 707 -8.08 -13.99 19.17
N GLU A 708 -7.23 -14.94 19.56
CA GLU A 708 -5.77 -14.77 19.56
C GLU A 708 -5.23 -14.45 18.15
N ASP A 709 -5.74 -15.13 17.12
CA ASP A 709 -5.36 -14.84 15.72
C ASP A 709 -5.88 -13.46 15.26
N ILE A 710 -7.11 -13.08 15.61
CA ILE A 710 -7.66 -11.75 15.30
C ILE A 710 -6.88 -10.62 16.01
N VAL A 711 -6.46 -10.79 17.27
CA VAL A 711 -5.62 -9.80 17.97
C VAL A 711 -4.23 -9.69 17.33
N PHE A 712 -3.67 -10.80 16.83
CA PHE A 712 -2.43 -10.76 16.05
C PHE A 712 -2.60 -10.02 14.71
N GLN A 713 -3.72 -10.25 14.01
CA GLN A 713 -4.07 -9.52 12.79
C GLN A 713 -4.29 -8.01 13.05
N GLU A 714 -5.01 -7.65 14.12
CA GLU A 714 -5.27 -6.26 14.55
C GLU A 714 -3.96 -5.50 14.77
N ASN A 715 -3.01 -6.08 15.51
CA ASN A 715 -1.72 -5.46 15.78
C ASN A 715 -0.88 -5.28 14.50
N LYS A 716 -0.86 -6.28 13.60
CA LYS A 716 -0.19 -6.16 12.29
C LYS A 716 -0.83 -5.07 11.43
N ALA A 717 -2.16 -4.95 11.44
CA ALA A 717 -2.89 -3.95 10.68
C ALA A 717 -2.63 -2.52 11.20
N LYS A 718 -2.60 -2.31 12.53
CA LYS A 718 -2.28 -1.02 13.16
C LYS A 718 -0.85 -0.58 12.92
N GLN A 719 0.12 -1.50 12.91
CA GLN A 719 1.50 -1.17 12.52
C GLN A 719 1.54 -0.64 11.06
N LYS A 720 0.85 -1.32 10.14
CA LYS A 720 0.77 -0.91 8.73
C LYS A 720 -0.01 0.39 8.52
N GLU A 721 -1.02 0.67 9.35
CA GLU A 721 -1.71 1.98 9.38
C GLU A 721 -0.73 3.10 9.76
N LEU A 722 0.08 2.92 10.81
CA LEU A 722 1.10 3.89 11.23
C LEU A 722 2.17 4.11 10.16
N GLU A 723 2.66 3.03 9.52
CA GLU A 723 3.60 3.11 8.40
C GLU A 723 3.04 3.93 7.22
N LEU A 724 1.80 3.66 6.79
CA LEU A 724 1.16 4.40 5.70
C LEU A 724 0.82 5.85 6.08
N LYS A 725 0.43 6.11 7.34
CA LYS A 725 0.20 7.45 7.88
C LYS A 725 1.47 8.29 7.86
N ASN A 726 2.63 7.70 8.15
CA ASN A 726 3.93 8.37 8.05
C ASN A 726 4.29 8.68 6.60
N VAL A 727 4.10 7.74 5.67
CA VAL A 727 4.33 7.96 4.23
C VAL A 727 3.40 9.04 3.65
N TYR A 728 2.15 9.14 4.12
CA TYR A 728 1.25 10.24 3.79
C TYR A 728 1.75 11.59 4.35
N LEU A 729 2.23 11.61 5.60
CA LEU A 729 2.77 12.83 6.21
C LEU A 729 4.04 13.33 5.49
N GLU A 730 4.94 12.42 5.09
CA GLU A 730 6.09 12.73 4.24
C GLU A 730 5.66 13.34 2.89
N ALA A 731 4.69 12.73 2.21
CA ALA A 731 4.16 13.25 0.94
C ALA A 731 3.49 14.62 1.09
N LYS A 732 2.80 14.85 2.21
CA LYS A 732 2.18 16.14 2.55
C LYS A 732 3.24 17.21 2.78
N ASN A 733 4.28 16.89 3.53
CA ASN A 733 5.39 17.80 3.82
C ASN A 733 6.19 18.11 2.55
N GLU A 734 6.49 17.12 1.69
CA GLU A 734 7.10 17.34 0.37
C GLU A 734 6.28 18.31 -0.50
N MET A 735 4.95 18.16 -0.53
CA MET A 735 4.06 18.99 -1.33
C MET A 735 3.98 20.42 -0.79
N GLN A 736 3.86 20.60 0.53
CA GLN A 736 3.88 21.91 1.16
C GLN A 736 5.20 22.66 0.89
N LEU A 737 6.32 21.95 0.97
CA LEU A 737 7.65 22.49 0.72
C LEU A 737 7.88 22.85 -0.76
N PHE A 738 7.28 22.07 -1.66
CA PHE A 738 7.27 22.35 -3.09
C PHE A 738 6.52 23.64 -3.40
N GLU A 739 5.30 23.82 -2.90
CA GLU A 739 4.55 25.07 -3.10
C GLU A 739 5.22 26.27 -2.43
N GLN A 740 5.90 26.11 -1.29
CA GLN A 740 6.74 27.17 -0.71
C GLN A 740 7.89 27.61 -1.65
N VAL A 741 8.53 26.66 -2.34
CA VAL A 741 9.60 26.95 -3.33
C VAL A 741 9.04 27.61 -4.59
N LEU A 742 7.81 27.27 -5.01
CA LEU A 742 7.13 27.96 -6.12
C LEU A 742 6.68 29.38 -5.73
N ALA A 743 6.07 29.56 -4.56
CA ALA A 743 5.73 30.88 -4.03
C ALA A 743 6.98 31.78 -3.87
N ALA A 744 8.14 31.20 -3.49
CA ALA A 744 9.40 31.94 -3.48
C ALA A 744 9.86 32.38 -4.88
N LYS A 745 9.58 31.59 -5.94
CA LYS A 745 9.84 31.99 -7.33
C LYS A 745 8.89 33.10 -7.79
N GLU A 746 7.60 33.03 -7.46
CA GLU A 746 6.60 34.03 -7.85
C GLU A 746 6.85 35.39 -7.19
N ASN A 747 7.17 35.41 -5.89
CA ASN A 747 7.48 36.63 -5.16
C ASN A 747 8.86 37.24 -5.52
N SER A 748 9.68 36.56 -6.33
CA SER A 748 11.01 37.05 -6.72
C SER A 748 10.99 37.86 -8.01
N SER A 749 11.01 39.19 -7.87
CA SER A 749 11.07 40.17 -8.96
C SER A 749 12.47 40.38 -9.58
N SER A 750 13.49 39.66 -9.11
CA SER A 750 14.89 39.88 -9.48
C SER A 750 15.44 38.76 -10.37
N GLN A 751 16.00 39.12 -11.52
CA GLN A 751 16.78 38.17 -12.34
C GLN A 751 18.00 37.68 -11.53
N LYS A 752 18.07 36.37 -11.28
CA LYS A 752 19.24 35.69 -10.71
C LYS A 752 20.19 35.29 -11.84
N ASN A 753 21.50 35.47 -11.66
CA ASN A 753 22.51 35.03 -12.63
C ASN A 753 22.71 33.51 -12.59
N ALA A 754 23.14 32.91 -13.69
CA ALA A 754 23.53 31.51 -13.73
C ALA A 754 24.71 31.24 -12.77
N LEU A 755 24.65 30.12 -12.03
CA LEU A 755 25.74 29.63 -11.20
C LEU A 755 26.77 28.86 -12.03
N ASP A 756 28.05 28.98 -11.68
CA ASP A 756 29.12 28.19 -12.29
C ASP A 756 29.13 26.72 -11.82
N ALA A 757 29.85 25.86 -12.52
CA ALA A 757 29.87 24.42 -12.24
C ALA A 757 30.42 24.07 -10.84
N ASN A 758 31.35 24.85 -10.28
CA ASN A 758 31.86 24.64 -8.92
C ASN A 758 30.83 25.08 -7.88
N GLN A 759 30.06 26.14 -8.17
CA GLN A 759 28.95 26.57 -7.32
C GLN A 759 27.85 25.51 -7.31
N LYS A 760 27.44 24.96 -8.46
CA LYS A 760 26.49 23.83 -8.52
C LYS A 760 26.98 22.61 -7.73
N LEU A 761 28.24 22.21 -7.92
CA LEU A 761 28.88 21.12 -7.15
C LEU A 761 28.96 21.41 -5.64
N ALA A 762 28.99 22.68 -5.21
CA ALA A 762 28.96 23.04 -3.80
C ALA A 762 27.58 22.79 -3.16
N ILE A 763 26.48 23.03 -3.90
CA ILE A 763 25.12 22.68 -3.46
C ILE A 763 25.03 21.18 -3.19
N GLU A 764 25.50 20.35 -4.13
CA GLU A 764 25.47 18.90 -4.00
C GLU A 764 26.29 18.42 -2.79
N ARG A 765 27.50 18.94 -2.59
CA ARG A 765 28.34 18.66 -1.40
C ARG A 765 27.73 19.15 -0.08
N ASN A 766 26.85 20.15 -0.11
CA ASN A 766 26.14 20.62 1.07
C ASN A 766 24.96 19.71 1.39
N ILE A 767 24.22 19.26 0.38
CA ILE A 767 23.13 18.28 0.53
C ILE A 767 23.66 16.91 0.94
N THR A 768 24.78 16.43 0.38
CA THR A 768 25.43 15.18 0.82
C THR A 768 25.80 15.26 2.29
N TYR A 769 26.44 16.34 2.73
CA TYR A 769 26.75 16.57 4.14
C TYR A 769 25.50 16.53 5.03
N PHE A 770 24.42 17.22 4.65
CA PHE A 770 23.18 17.17 5.42
C PHE A 770 22.44 15.83 5.36
N LYS A 771 22.72 14.98 4.36
CA LYS A 771 22.22 13.61 4.30
C LYS A 771 23.02 12.69 5.24
N GLU A 772 24.33 12.91 5.37
CA GLU A 772 25.21 12.22 6.32
C GLU A 772 24.84 12.57 7.78
N GLU A 773 24.48 13.82 8.06
CA GLU A 773 23.96 14.30 9.36
C GLU A 773 22.47 13.90 9.63
N GLY A 774 21.83 13.22 8.67
CA GLY A 774 20.41 12.82 8.78
C GLY A 774 19.43 13.99 8.91
N ILE A 775 19.73 15.13 8.28
CA ILE A 775 18.90 16.35 8.23
C ILE A 775 18.02 16.37 6.99
N VAL A 776 18.53 15.89 5.85
CA VAL A 776 17.74 15.77 4.61
C VAL A 776 16.60 14.78 4.82
N GLY A 777 15.36 15.24 4.67
CA GLY A 777 14.14 14.45 4.88
C GLY A 777 13.67 14.36 6.34
N TYR A 778 14.37 14.96 7.30
CA TYR A 778 13.82 15.13 8.65
C TYR A 778 12.76 16.24 8.65
N TYR A 779 11.58 15.92 9.17
CA TYR A 779 10.47 16.84 9.39
C TYR A 779 10.04 16.70 10.85
N PRO A 780 10.06 17.77 11.67
CA PRO A 780 9.71 17.67 13.08
C PRO A 780 8.21 17.42 13.28
N THR A 781 7.90 16.69 14.34
CA THR A 781 6.55 16.37 14.82
C THR A 781 5.86 17.59 15.44
N GLN A 782 4.55 17.47 15.70
CA GLN A 782 3.80 18.54 16.38
C GLN A 782 4.27 18.74 17.83
N GLU A 783 4.76 17.69 18.49
CA GLU A 783 5.29 17.75 19.86
C GLU A 783 6.64 18.48 19.90
N GLU A 784 7.60 18.10 19.04
CA GLU A 784 8.88 18.82 18.87
C GLU A 784 8.69 20.30 18.47
N LEU A 785 7.61 20.63 17.77
CA LEU A 785 7.25 22.00 17.40
C LEU A 785 6.51 22.77 18.50
N ALA A 786 5.87 22.09 19.45
CA ALA A 786 5.11 22.72 20.54
C ALA A 786 6.03 23.26 21.64
N GLU A 787 7.07 22.50 22.01
CA GLU A 787 8.05 22.89 23.05
C GLU A 787 8.75 24.23 22.74
N ASN A 788 8.87 24.59 21.47
CA ASN A 788 9.68 25.71 20.99
C ASN A 788 8.88 26.98 20.63
N ASN A 789 7.53 26.95 20.66
CA ASN A 789 6.65 28.00 20.12
C ASN A 789 5.85 28.80 21.16
N SER A 790 6.49 29.19 22.27
CA SER A 790 5.84 29.99 23.34
C SER A 790 5.74 31.51 23.04
N GLN A 791 5.57 31.92 21.77
CA GLN A 791 5.14 33.28 21.41
C GLN A 791 4.53 33.42 19.98
N GLU A 792 3.58 34.36 19.87
CA GLU A 792 2.91 34.88 18.65
C GLU A 792 2.00 33.97 17.78
N THR A 793 0.70 33.98 18.14
CA THR A 793 -0.49 33.97 17.25
C THR A 793 -0.58 32.96 16.10
N ALA A 794 -1.41 31.93 16.31
CA ALA A 794 -1.87 31.02 15.24
C ALA A 794 -2.66 31.75 14.13
N THR A 795 -2.54 31.26 12.90
CA THR A 795 -3.31 31.70 11.72
C THR A 795 -4.01 30.52 11.04
N SER A 796 -4.97 30.80 10.15
CA SER A 796 -6.13 29.94 9.89
C SER A 796 -5.93 28.66 9.05
N GLU A 797 -4.70 28.19 8.82
CA GLU A 797 -4.45 26.97 8.02
C GLU A 797 -4.67 25.67 8.82
N ASN A 798 -4.56 25.70 10.15
CA ASN A 798 -4.66 24.49 11.00
C ASN A 798 -6.09 23.90 11.12
N LEU A 799 -7.14 24.60 10.68
CA LEU A 799 -8.54 24.20 10.90
C LEU A 799 -9.08 23.11 9.95
N VAL A 800 -8.35 22.75 8.89
CA VAL A 800 -8.82 21.75 7.92
C VAL A 800 -8.62 20.32 8.42
N ALA A 801 -7.53 20.05 9.15
CA ALA A 801 -7.11 18.69 9.49
C ALA A 801 -7.97 17.96 10.54
N ILE A 802 -8.95 18.64 11.17
CA ILE A 802 -9.75 18.14 12.29
C ILE A 802 -11.23 17.88 11.86
N LYS A 803 -11.63 18.25 10.64
CA LYS A 803 -13.03 18.14 10.19
C LYS A 803 -13.49 16.71 9.84
N ASP A 804 -12.58 15.80 9.52
CA ASP A 804 -12.89 14.53 8.83
C ASP A 804 -12.80 13.28 9.73
N ALA A 805 -12.91 13.45 11.06
CA ALA A 805 -12.52 12.42 12.03
C ALA A 805 -13.67 11.63 12.72
N PHE A 806 -14.94 12.02 12.56
CA PHE A 806 -16.05 11.50 13.36
C PHE A 806 -17.29 11.15 12.54
N GLU A 807 -17.79 9.92 12.70
CA GLU A 807 -19.07 9.43 12.18
C GLU A 807 -19.86 8.78 13.33
N ILE A 808 -21.19 8.91 13.34
CA ILE A 808 -22.06 8.38 14.41
C ILE A 808 -23.27 7.65 13.80
N ILE A 809 -23.71 6.60 14.49
CA ILE A 809 -24.73 5.64 14.06
C ILE A 809 -26.09 5.94 14.73
N ASP A 810 -27.19 5.72 13.99
CA ASP A 810 -28.57 5.92 14.43
C ASP A 810 -29.19 4.73 15.19
N ASP A 811 -30.39 4.96 15.73
CA ASP A 811 -31.17 3.97 16.49
C ASP A 811 -31.55 2.70 15.69
N ASN A 812 -31.24 2.62 14.39
CA ASN A 812 -31.46 1.46 13.53
C ASN A 812 -30.14 0.84 12.99
N GLY A 813 -28.97 1.41 13.28
CA GLY A 813 -27.67 0.91 12.81
C GLY A 813 -27.11 1.58 11.54
N ASN A 814 -27.65 2.71 11.09
CA ASN A 814 -27.17 3.45 9.90
C ASN A 814 -26.27 4.62 10.31
N LEU A 815 -25.25 4.96 9.50
CA LEU A 815 -24.51 6.21 9.69
C LEU A 815 -25.42 7.43 9.44
N ILE A 816 -25.42 8.39 10.37
CA ILE A 816 -25.90 9.75 10.10
C ILE A 816 -24.69 10.66 9.94
N ASP A 817 -24.31 10.87 8.68
CA ASP A 817 -23.29 11.85 8.32
C ASP A 817 -23.86 13.29 8.37
N TYR A 818 -24.00 13.81 9.58
CA TYR A 818 -24.26 15.24 9.78
C TYR A 818 -22.98 16.08 9.71
N ASN A 819 -21.80 15.47 9.84
CA ASN A 819 -20.53 16.20 9.82
C ASN A 819 -20.16 16.67 8.42
N THR A 820 -20.39 15.90 7.36
CA THR A 820 -20.31 16.38 5.96
C THR A 820 -21.32 17.48 5.68
N SER A 821 -22.52 17.43 6.30
CA SER A 821 -23.52 18.49 6.16
C SER A 821 -23.03 19.82 6.75
N PHE A 822 -22.47 19.81 7.96
CA PHE A 822 -21.91 21.00 8.60
C PHE A 822 -20.56 21.44 8.01
N SER A 823 -19.68 20.51 7.59
CA SER A 823 -18.43 20.85 6.91
C SER A 823 -18.68 21.46 5.52
N THR A 824 -19.69 20.98 4.79
CA THR A 824 -20.15 21.58 3.51
C THR A 824 -20.76 22.98 3.73
N LYS A 825 -21.54 23.19 4.81
CA LYS A 825 -22.00 24.53 5.21
C LYS A 825 -20.81 25.46 5.49
N LEU A 826 -19.82 24.99 6.26
CA LEU A 826 -18.64 25.77 6.62
C LEU A 826 -17.78 26.11 5.40
N ALA A 827 -17.44 25.13 4.54
CA ALA A 827 -16.70 25.38 3.31
C ALA A 827 -17.41 26.42 2.40
N LYS A 828 -18.75 26.41 2.38
CA LYS A 828 -19.54 27.42 1.67
C LYS A 828 -19.49 28.81 2.34
N ALA A 829 -19.46 28.89 3.67
CA ALA A 829 -19.29 30.14 4.40
C ALA A 829 -17.85 30.69 4.34
N GLU A 830 -16.85 29.81 4.29
CA GLU A 830 -15.43 30.14 4.15
C GLU A 830 -15.12 30.83 2.80
N ASN A 831 -15.97 30.62 1.78
CA ASN A 831 -15.94 31.28 0.48
C ASN A 831 -16.67 32.65 0.43
N GLU A 832 -17.27 33.13 1.53
CA GLU A 832 -17.82 34.50 1.59
C GLU A 832 -16.69 35.54 1.59
N THR A 833 -16.82 36.56 0.74
CA THR A 833 -15.79 37.59 0.51
C THR A 833 -15.92 38.78 1.46
N ASN A 834 -17.08 38.94 2.11
CA ASN A 834 -17.27 39.92 3.17
C ASN A 834 -16.84 39.34 4.53
N THR A 835 -15.76 39.86 5.13
CA THR A 835 -15.17 39.36 6.37
C THR A 835 -16.14 39.28 7.55
N LEU A 836 -16.95 40.33 7.76
CA LEU A 836 -17.93 40.37 8.84
C LEU A 836 -18.99 39.28 8.64
N LYS A 837 -19.52 39.18 7.42
CA LYS A 837 -20.56 38.22 7.07
C LYS A 837 -20.06 36.77 7.05
N LYS A 838 -18.78 36.56 6.71
CA LYS A 838 -18.10 35.27 6.85
C LYS A 838 -18.07 34.84 8.31
N ALA A 839 -17.67 35.73 9.23
CA ALA A 839 -17.69 35.45 10.67
C ALA A 839 -19.11 35.21 11.22
N GLU A 840 -20.10 36.04 10.82
CA GLU A 840 -21.52 35.83 11.16
C GLU A 840 -22.02 34.44 10.70
N ASN A 841 -21.76 34.07 9.45
CA ASN A 841 -22.17 32.77 8.89
C ASN A 841 -21.50 31.60 9.64
N ILE A 842 -20.19 31.66 9.88
CA ILE A 842 -19.45 30.58 10.57
C ILE A 842 -19.93 30.45 12.02
N ALA A 843 -20.15 31.57 12.74
CA ALA A 843 -20.71 31.55 14.08
C ALA A 843 -22.11 30.89 14.11
N GLN A 844 -23.01 31.24 13.19
CA GLN A 844 -24.34 30.63 13.09
C GLN A 844 -24.25 29.13 12.78
N ILE A 845 -23.38 28.71 11.85
CA ILE A 845 -23.24 27.31 11.47
C ILE A 845 -22.72 26.48 12.65
N ASN A 846 -21.75 26.99 13.42
CA ASN A 846 -21.28 26.34 14.64
C ASN A 846 -22.33 26.34 15.76
N GLU A 847 -23.16 27.38 15.89
CA GLU A 847 -24.31 27.37 16.82
C GLU A 847 -25.37 26.32 16.45
N GLU A 848 -25.68 26.15 15.16
CA GLU A 848 -26.53 25.06 14.66
C GLU A 848 -25.91 23.67 14.94
N TRP A 849 -24.58 23.54 14.85
CA TRP A 849 -23.85 22.29 15.09
C TRP A 849 -23.81 21.93 16.59
N ILE A 850 -23.51 22.89 17.47
CA ILE A 850 -23.60 22.76 18.93
C ILE A 850 -24.99 22.25 19.34
N LYS A 851 -26.05 22.83 18.76
CA LYS A 851 -27.43 22.45 19.07
C LYS A 851 -27.75 21.01 18.63
N ALA A 852 -27.23 20.55 17.49
CA ALA A 852 -27.38 19.16 17.05
C ALA A 852 -26.64 18.18 17.99
N ILE A 853 -25.45 18.56 18.46
CA ILE A 853 -24.69 17.79 19.44
C ILE A 853 -25.43 17.71 20.79
N ASP A 854 -26.00 18.83 21.27
CA ASP A 854 -26.82 18.87 22.49
C ASP A 854 -28.10 18.01 22.40
N GLU A 855 -28.67 17.87 21.20
CA GLU A 855 -29.83 17.00 20.96
C GLU A 855 -29.44 15.51 20.98
N ASP A 856 -28.30 15.11 20.40
CA ASP A 856 -27.84 13.71 20.49
C ASP A 856 -27.35 13.34 21.90
N ILE A 857 -26.67 14.24 22.62
CA ILE A 857 -26.31 14.03 24.04
C ILE A 857 -27.58 13.75 24.88
N GLN A 858 -28.69 14.46 24.63
CA GLN A 858 -29.96 14.18 25.32
C GLN A 858 -30.55 12.82 24.94
N ILE A 859 -30.44 12.40 23.67
CA ILE A 859 -30.87 11.07 23.22
C ILE A 859 -30.02 9.97 23.88
N LYS A 860 -28.68 10.09 23.90
CA LYS A 860 -27.80 9.09 24.53
C LYS A 860 -28.03 9.00 26.04
N ASN A 861 -28.26 10.12 26.74
CA ASN A 861 -28.62 10.08 28.16
C ASN A 861 -29.97 9.36 28.41
N TYR A 862 -30.98 9.61 27.57
CA TYR A 862 -32.27 8.91 27.64
C TYR A 862 -32.16 7.41 27.30
N GLN A 863 -31.21 7.03 26.46
CA GLN A 863 -30.85 5.63 26.19
C GLN A 863 -30.19 5.01 27.43
N ILE A 864 -29.24 5.68 28.09
CA ILE A 864 -28.64 5.25 29.37
C ILE A 864 -29.69 5.07 30.46
N GLU A 865 -30.72 5.93 30.57
CA GLU A 865 -31.81 5.77 31.55
C GLU A 865 -32.66 4.51 31.33
N LYS A 866 -32.81 4.06 30.07
CA LYS A 866 -33.66 2.93 29.68
C LYS A 866 -32.93 1.59 29.56
N GLU A 867 -31.64 1.63 29.28
CA GLU A 867 -30.82 0.44 29.11
C GLU A 867 -30.72 -0.35 30.44
N ASN A 868 -30.48 -1.66 30.35
CA ASN A 868 -30.25 -2.55 31.49
C ASN A 868 -28.87 -3.23 31.43
N ASP A 869 -28.24 -3.33 30.26
CA ASP A 869 -26.83 -3.71 30.15
C ASP A 869 -25.91 -2.60 30.70
N LEU A 870 -24.87 -3.01 31.44
CA LEU A 870 -23.87 -2.10 31.97
C LEU A 870 -22.85 -1.69 30.90
N ASN A 871 -22.50 -2.59 29.98
CA ASN A 871 -21.51 -2.31 28.94
C ASN A 871 -22.05 -1.32 27.91
N ALA A 872 -23.29 -1.49 27.45
CA ALA A 872 -23.99 -0.50 26.62
C ALA A 872 -24.04 0.90 27.27
N LYS A 873 -24.30 1.00 28.59
CA LYS A 873 -24.26 2.29 29.30
C LYS A 873 -22.86 2.92 29.32
N VAL A 874 -21.80 2.12 29.48
CA VAL A 874 -20.40 2.59 29.39
C VAL A 874 -20.11 3.11 27.98
N GLN A 875 -20.52 2.39 26.93
CA GLN A 875 -20.34 2.83 25.54
C GLN A 875 -21.10 4.13 25.24
N PHE A 876 -22.38 4.24 25.63
CA PHE A 876 -23.13 5.49 25.48
C PHE A 876 -22.48 6.65 26.24
N LYS A 877 -21.86 6.40 27.41
CA LYS A 877 -21.16 7.44 28.16
C LYS A 877 -19.88 7.91 27.46
N LEU A 878 -19.04 6.97 26.97
CA LEU A 878 -17.85 7.29 26.17
C LEU A 878 -18.19 8.08 24.88
N VAL A 879 -19.37 7.87 24.30
CA VAL A 879 -19.89 8.68 23.19
C VAL A 879 -20.31 10.08 23.65
N ILE A 880 -21.00 10.21 24.79
CA ILE A 880 -21.35 11.52 25.38
C ILE A 880 -20.11 12.34 25.72
N ASP A 881 -19.06 11.72 26.26
CA ASP A 881 -17.84 12.41 26.65
C ASP A 881 -17.14 13.03 25.42
N LYS A 882 -17.01 12.27 24.32
CA LYS A 882 -16.50 12.78 23.03
C LYS A 882 -17.40 13.83 22.37
N LEU A 883 -18.72 13.71 22.52
CA LEU A 883 -19.66 14.75 22.07
C LEU A 883 -19.49 16.04 22.87
N ASN A 884 -19.17 15.97 24.16
CA ASN A 884 -18.85 17.16 24.96
C ASN A 884 -17.53 17.82 24.54
N GLU A 885 -16.49 17.05 24.22
CA GLU A 885 -15.22 17.58 23.66
C GLU A 885 -15.47 18.37 22.37
N LEU A 886 -16.16 17.76 21.39
CA LEU A 886 -16.50 18.41 20.12
C LEU A 886 -17.40 19.65 20.34
N LYS A 887 -18.34 19.58 21.28
CA LYS A 887 -19.20 20.72 21.66
C LYS A 887 -18.38 21.89 22.20
N ILE A 888 -17.41 21.63 23.09
CA ILE A 888 -16.51 22.66 23.63
C ILE A 888 -15.68 23.28 22.51
N GLN A 889 -15.12 22.47 21.59
CA GLN A 889 -14.39 22.97 20.43
C GLN A 889 -15.27 23.92 19.59
N LYS A 890 -16.52 23.54 19.27
CA LYS A 890 -17.42 24.39 18.46
C LYS A 890 -17.93 25.63 19.19
N GLN A 891 -18.03 25.59 20.53
CA GLN A 891 -18.28 26.77 21.35
C GLN A 891 -17.12 27.78 21.26
N THR A 892 -15.88 27.33 21.41
CA THR A 892 -14.69 28.19 21.24
C THR A 892 -14.63 28.78 19.83
N GLU A 893 -14.74 27.97 18.78
CA GLU A 893 -14.74 28.45 17.38
C GLU A 893 -15.86 29.49 17.13
N ARG A 894 -17.07 29.28 17.68
CA ARG A 894 -18.18 30.24 17.57
C ARG A 894 -17.83 31.56 18.25
N ASP A 895 -17.31 31.51 19.47
CA ASP A 895 -17.08 32.71 20.29
C ASP A 895 -15.91 33.55 19.78
N GLU A 896 -14.90 32.92 19.17
CA GLU A 896 -13.87 33.61 18.37
C GLU A 896 -14.48 34.39 17.19
N GLN A 897 -15.37 33.77 16.40
CA GLN A 897 -16.03 34.47 15.29
C GLN A 897 -16.95 35.60 15.78
N LEU A 898 -17.67 35.40 16.88
CA LEU A 898 -18.48 36.45 17.50
C LEU A 898 -17.63 37.62 18.03
N ALA A 899 -16.39 37.37 18.46
CA ALA A 899 -15.43 38.43 18.81
C ALA A 899 -14.95 39.21 17.57
N VAL A 900 -14.78 38.57 16.41
CA VAL A 900 -14.49 39.24 15.12
C VAL A 900 -15.65 40.15 14.70
N VAL A 901 -16.90 39.66 14.77
CA VAL A 901 -18.09 40.47 14.48
C VAL A 901 -18.20 41.65 15.47
N SER A 902 -17.99 41.39 16.76
CA SER A 902 -18.07 42.41 17.81
C SER A 902 -17.05 43.52 17.63
N SER A 903 -15.78 43.19 17.37
CA SER A 903 -14.71 44.18 17.20
C SER A 903 -14.91 45.07 15.97
N GLN A 904 -15.26 44.51 14.81
CA GLN A 904 -15.52 45.31 13.60
C GLN A 904 -16.84 46.13 13.67
N SER A 905 -17.79 45.74 14.52
CA SER A 905 -19.00 46.54 14.78
C SER A 905 -18.73 47.84 15.58
N VAL A 906 -17.63 47.89 16.33
CA VAL A 906 -17.24 49.06 17.15
C VAL A 906 -16.52 50.13 16.30
N GLU A 907 -15.71 49.73 15.32
CA GLU A 907 -15.10 50.68 14.36
C GLU A 907 -16.18 51.40 13.52
N ASN A 908 -17.21 50.67 13.09
CA ASN A 908 -18.32 51.25 12.32
C ASN A 908 -19.27 52.14 13.16
N ASN A 909 -19.28 52.02 14.49
CA ASN A 909 -20.06 52.89 15.39
C ASN A 909 -19.26 54.09 15.94
N SER A 910 -17.98 54.25 15.57
CA SER A 910 -17.12 55.34 16.06
C SER A 910 -16.76 56.39 14.99
N GLN A 911 -17.22 56.24 13.75
CA GLN A 911 -17.06 57.23 12.67
C GLN A 911 -18.31 58.09 12.36
N ASP A 912 -19.14 58.43 13.36
CA ASP A 912 -20.20 59.45 13.14
C ASP A 912 -20.46 60.40 14.33
N SER A 913 -19.38 61.04 14.84
CA SER A 913 -19.50 62.22 15.72
C SER A 913 -18.35 63.23 15.54
N PHE A 914 -18.17 63.74 14.32
CA PHE A 914 -17.20 64.81 14.06
C PHE A 914 -17.68 66.16 14.65
N ASN A 915 -16.73 66.92 15.23
CA ASN A 915 -16.87 68.20 15.98
C ASN A 915 -17.14 68.04 17.50
N SER A 916 -16.42 68.72 18.41
CA SER A 916 -15.98 70.12 18.29
C SER A 916 -14.82 70.55 19.23
N THR A 917 -14.17 71.67 18.86
CA THR A 917 -13.44 72.63 19.73
C THR A 917 -12.26 72.19 20.62
N THR A 918 -11.06 72.29 20.04
CA THR A 918 -9.94 73.19 20.48
C THR A 918 -9.39 73.22 21.93
N LYS A 919 -8.03 73.20 21.97
CA LYS A 919 -7.08 73.90 22.87
C LYS A 919 -6.73 73.29 24.25
N ASN A 920 -5.41 73.29 24.48
CA ASN A 920 -4.61 73.62 25.69
C ASN A 920 -5.33 73.62 27.06
N ALA A 921 -4.74 73.10 28.15
CA ALA A 921 -3.32 73.26 28.52
C ALA A 921 -2.83 72.26 29.60
N ASN A 922 -1.55 72.44 30.01
CA ASN A 922 -0.87 71.99 31.23
C ASN A 922 -1.81 71.82 32.47
N THR A 923 -1.56 70.94 33.45
CA THR A 923 -0.32 70.83 34.27
C THR A 923 -0.20 69.49 35.06
N ASN A 924 1.02 69.20 35.54
CA ASN A 924 1.46 68.78 36.90
C ASN A 924 0.39 68.34 37.95
N THR A 925 0.65 67.46 38.95
CA THR A 925 1.92 67.10 39.62
C THR A 925 1.83 65.82 40.49
N GLU A 926 2.94 65.07 40.58
CA GLU A 926 3.57 64.41 41.75
C GLU A 926 2.78 63.72 42.92
N THR A 927 2.94 62.39 42.99
CA THR A 927 3.47 61.59 44.14
C THR A 927 2.65 61.22 45.42
N SER A 928 3.09 60.09 46.01
CA SER A 928 3.32 59.81 47.45
C SER A 928 2.28 59.01 48.29
N ASN A 929 2.69 57.78 48.67
CA ASN A 929 2.80 57.23 50.05
C ASN A 929 1.51 57.01 50.91
N ASN A 930 1.40 56.09 51.90
CA ASN A 930 2.26 55.00 52.37
C ASN A 930 1.54 53.99 53.31
N PHE A 931 1.97 52.72 53.30
CA PHE A 931 2.27 51.80 54.43
C PHE A 931 1.27 51.43 55.58
N GLN A 932 1.32 50.13 55.94
CA GLN A 932 1.20 49.46 57.28
C GLN A 932 -0.18 49.05 57.89
N ASN A 933 -0.27 47.73 58.19
CA ASN A 933 -0.48 47.03 59.50
C ASN A 933 -1.57 47.52 60.50
N GLU A 934 -2.20 46.71 61.38
CA GLU A 934 -1.92 45.34 61.89
C GLU A 934 -3.13 44.68 62.63
N THR A 935 -2.90 43.51 63.27
CA THR A 935 -3.70 42.77 64.31
C THR A 935 -4.94 41.96 63.85
N ASN A 936 -5.07 40.63 64.08
CA ASN A 936 -5.09 39.80 65.32
C ASN A 936 -6.20 40.18 66.32
N THR A 937 -6.92 39.28 67.04
CA THR A 937 -7.07 37.79 67.13
C THR A 937 -8.17 37.50 68.17
N GLU A 938 -8.88 36.35 68.13
CA GLU A 938 -9.07 35.50 69.34
C GLU A 938 -9.68 34.10 69.05
N SER A 939 -9.49 33.15 69.98
CA SER A 939 -9.93 31.74 69.86
C SER A 939 -9.95 30.98 71.21
N ILE A 940 -10.92 30.09 71.42
CA ILE A 940 -11.01 29.12 72.55
C ILE A 940 -11.75 27.86 72.01
N LYS A 941 -11.31 26.59 72.03
CA LYS A 941 -10.47 25.68 72.87
C LYS A 941 -11.26 24.74 73.80
N ASN A 942 -11.00 23.42 73.68
CA ASN A 942 -10.81 22.39 74.74
C ASN A 942 -11.15 20.95 74.24
N THR A 943 -10.48 19.83 74.57
CA THR A 943 -9.19 19.55 75.27
C THR A 943 -8.74 18.07 75.13
N ASN A 944 -7.43 17.80 75.28
CA ASN A 944 -6.77 16.57 75.81
C ASN A 944 -6.54 15.30 74.93
N SER A 945 -5.26 15.13 74.49
CA SER A 945 -4.27 14.08 74.89
C SER A 945 -4.73 12.66 75.32
N THR A 946 -4.05 11.54 75.00
CA THR A 946 -2.71 11.27 74.36
C THR A 946 -2.73 9.85 73.68
N GLU A 947 -1.67 9.10 73.29
CA GLU A 947 -0.21 9.09 73.59
C GLU A 947 0.70 8.71 72.37
N ASN A 948 1.64 7.74 72.46
CA ASN A 948 2.76 7.56 71.48
C ASN A 948 3.23 6.10 71.23
N LEU A 949 4.09 5.96 70.19
CA LEU A 949 4.99 4.85 69.75
C LEU A 949 4.47 4.02 68.55
N SER A 950 4.77 4.26 67.27
CA SER A 950 5.97 4.67 66.48
C SER A 950 6.79 3.51 65.87
N THR A 951 6.74 3.37 64.54
CA THR A 951 7.91 3.06 63.68
C THR A 951 7.59 3.38 62.21
N ASN A 952 8.41 4.23 61.60
CA ASN A 952 8.65 4.47 60.17
C ASN A 952 7.48 4.31 59.17
N SER A 953 6.76 5.41 58.95
CA SER A 953 6.37 5.86 57.61
C SER A 953 6.58 7.37 57.53
N GLN A 954 7.09 7.88 56.40
CA GLN A 954 7.20 9.32 56.13
C GLN A 954 6.83 9.61 54.67
N SER A 955 5.58 9.96 54.44
CA SER A 955 5.22 10.93 53.40
C SER A 955 5.79 12.29 53.82
N ILE A 956 6.45 13.00 52.91
CA ILE A 956 7.08 14.29 53.24
C ILE A 956 6.09 15.43 52.96
N LEU A 957 5.35 15.80 53.99
CA LEU A 957 4.79 17.15 54.15
C LEU A 957 5.65 17.87 55.21
N ASP A 958 5.76 19.19 55.14
CA ASP A 958 6.39 19.95 56.22
C ASP A 958 5.45 20.11 57.44
N ASP A 959 5.99 20.62 58.56
CA ASP A 959 5.23 20.88 59.79
C ASP A 959 4.13 21.95 59.62
N GLU A 960 4.05 22.59 58.44
CA GLU A 960 3.13 23.67 58.10
C GLU A 960 2.03 23.21 57.11
N GLY A 961 2.16 22.00 56.54
CA GLY A 961 1.17 21.34 55.69
C GLY A 961 1.36 21.54 54.18
N ASN A 962 2.51 22.03 53.74
CA ASN A 962 2.79 22.25 52.32
C ASN A 962 3.20 20.94 51.62
N VAL A 963 2.85 20.83 50.33
CA VAL A 963 3.33 19.75 49.45
C VAL A 963 4.80 19.98 49.13
N ILE A 964 5.63 18.96 49.39
CA ILE A 964 7.04 18.97 49.00
C ILE A 964 7.17 18.36 47.60
N ASP A 965 7.85 19.07 46.72
CA ASP A 965 8.10 18.67 45.33
C ASP A 965 9.04 17.47 45.26
N TYR A 966 8.47 16.26 45.24
CA TYR A 966 9.22 15.01 45.09
C TYR A 966 9.70 14.78 43.65
N ASN A 967 9.08 15.42 42.65
CA ASN A 967 9.51 15.35 41.25
C ASN A 967 10.92 15.94 41.08
N SER A 968 11.19 17.06 41.76
CA SER A 968 12.53 17.67 41.78
C SER A 968 13.64 16.72 42.24
N VAL A 969 13.35 15.81 43.19
CA VAL A 969 14.32 14.86 43.73
C VAL A 969 14.67 13.77 42.71
N PHE A 970 13.70 13.29 41.93
CA PHE A 970 13.93 12.29 40.88
C PHE A 970 14.56 12.91 39.62
N LEU A 971 14.28 14.18 39.33
CA LEU A 971 15.01 14.95 38.32
C LEU A 971 16.49 15.13 38.71
N ASP A 972 16.78 15.52 39.96
CA ASP A 972 18.15 15.59 40.48
C ASP A 972 18.88 14.21 40.44
N GLU A 973 18.19 13.10 40.77
CA GLU A 973 18.76 11.74 40.62
C GLU A 973 19.06 11.38 39.14
N LEU A 974 18.26 11.86 38.18
CA LEU A 974 18.45 11.63 36.74
C LEU A 974 19.55 12.52 36.13
N GLU A 975 19.64 13.79 36.51
CA GLU A 975 20.71 14.72 36.06
C GLU A 975 22.08 14.36 36.65
N ALA A 976 22.12 13.70 37.81
CA ALA A 976 23.37 13.21 38.41
C ALA A 976 24.00 12.00 37.67
N LEU A 977 23.33 11.43 36.66
CA LEU A 977 23.85 10.33 35.85
C LEU A 977 24.77 10.84 34.71
N PRO A 978 25.81 10.08 34.31
CA PRO A 978 26.66 10.46 33.18
C PRO A 978 25.85 10.53 31.88
N THR A 979 26.06 11.62 31.12
CA THR A 979 25.27 11.94 29.92
C THR A 979 25.87 11.39 28.63
N ASP A 980 27.13 10.94 28.68
CA ASP A 980 28.00 10.63 27.55
C ASP A 980 28.33 9.12 27.37
N GLU A 981 27.70 8.22 28.14
CA GLU A 981 27.97 6.77 28.09
C GLU A 981 26.68 5.90 28.01
N GLN A 982 26.22 5.55 26.81
CA GLN A 982 25.03 4.71 26.57
C GLN A 982 25.28 3.21 26.91
N THR A 983 25.44 2.91 28.20
CA THR A 983 25.68 1.54 28.70
C THR A 983 24.39 0.86 29.17
N SER A 984 24.37 -0.49 29.09
CA SER A 984 23.37 -1.35 29.72
C SER A 984 23.07 -0.93 31.17
N LYS A 985 24.13 -0.60 31.91
CA LYS A 985 24.13 -0.18 33.31
C LYS A 985 23.47 1.19 33.51
N LEU A 986 23.75 2.17 32.66
CA LEU A 986 23.11 3.50 32.73
C LEU A 986 21.59 3.38 32.54
N PHE A 987 21.15 2.61 31.54
CA PHE A 987 19.72 2.42 31.29
C PHE A 987 19.03 1.65 32.43
N ALA A 988 19.71 0.67 33.06
CA ALA A 988 19.21 0.01 34.26
C ALA A 988 19.06 0.98 35.45
N GLN A 989 19.97 1.94 35.61
CA GLN A 989 19.87 2.98 36.62
C GLN A 989 18.73 3.96 36.34
N LYS A 990 18.54 4.41 35.09
CA LYS A 990 17.39 5.25 34.70
C LYS A 990 16.06 4.55 34.96
N SER A 991 15.93 3.29 34.54
CA SER A 991 14.75 2.45 34.81
C SER A 991 14.40 2.40 36.30
N MET A 992 15.41 2.19 37.17
CA MET A 992 15.20 2.17 38.63
C MET A 992 14.73 3.52 39.19
N ILE A 993 15.19 4.66 38.66
CA ILE A 993 14.73 5.98 39.13
C ILE A 993 13.27 6.22 38.71
N TYR A 994 12.91 5.94 37.45
CA TYR A 994 11.52 6.05 36.99
C TYR A 994 10.57 5.10 37.75
N ALA A 995 11.01 3.89 38.10
CA ALA A 995 10.23 2.97 38.93
C ALA A 995 9.95 3.53 40.35
N LYS A 996 10.97 4.07 41.04
CA LYS A 996 10.76 4.78 42.33
C LYS A 996 9.83 5.98 42.20
N TRP A 997 9.89 6.68 41.06
CA TRP A 997 9.05 7.84 40.79
C TRP A 997 7.59 7.41 40.63
N ALA A 998 7.33 6.34 39.87
CA ALA A 998 6.01 5.70 39.80
C ALA A 998 5.50 5.32 41.20
N ASP A 999 6.31 4.64 42.03
CA ASP A 999 5.94 4.32 43.42
C ASP A 999 5.53 5.57 44.22
N ALA A 1000 6.27 6.67 44.08
CA ALA A 1000 5.97 7.93 44.77
C ALA A 1000 4.66 8.58 44.28
N THR A 1001 4.45 8.65 42.96
CA THR A 1001 3.21 9.17 42.35
C THR A 1001 2.01 8.31 42.76
N ALA A 1002 2.16 6.98 42.83
CA ALA A 1002 1.13 6.06 43.31
C ALA A 1002 0.75 6.28 44.79
N GLN A 1003 1.73 6.55 45.66
CA GLN A 1003 1.45 6.90 47.06
C GLN A 1003 0.76 8.26 47.19
N GLU A 1004 1.11 9.25 46.37
CA GLU A 1004 0.43 10.56 46.35
C GLU A 1004 -1.03 10.42 45.85
N ILE A 1005 -1.28 9.64 44.79
CA ILE A 1005 -2.65 9.29 44.36
C ILE A 1005 -3.45 8.66 45.51
N LEU A 1006 -2.84 7.72 46.25
CA LEU A 1006 -3.47 7.08 47.40
C LEU A 1006 -3.75 8.08 48.53
N PHE A 1007 -2.85 9.05 48.78
CA PHE A 1007 -3.07 10.14 49.73
C PHE A 1007 -4.28 11.00 49.31
N ARG A 1008 -4.31 11.49 48.06
CA ARG A 1008 -5.42 12.31 47.53
C ARG A 1008 -6.76 11.57 47.54
N LYS A 1009 -6.78 10.27 47.21
CA LYS A 1009 -7.99 9.42 47.32
C LYS A 1009 -8.51 9.31 48.76
N ASN A 1010 -7.65 9.44 49.77
CA ASN A 1010 -8.04 9.51 51.18
C ASN A 1010 -8.51 10.90 51.64
N GLU A 1011 -8.20 11.98 50.91
CA GLU A 1011 -8.73 13.33 51.17
C GLU A 1011 -10.17 13.49 50.68
N ILE A 1012 -10.53 12.88 49.54
CA ILE A 1012 -11.91 12.81 49.00
C ILE A 1012 -12.92 12.34 50.06
N ALA A 1013 -12.53 11.43 50.95
CA ALA A 1013 -13.39 10.91 52.01
C ALA A 1013 -13.77 11.95 53.09
N LYS A 1014 -13.14 13.14 53.09
CA LYS A 1014 -13.30 14.22 54.09
C LYS A 1014 -13.72 15.57 53.47
N ALA A 1015 -13.46 15.77 52.18
CA ALA A 1015 -13.76 16.98 51.42
C ALA A 1015 -15.27 17.22 51.15
N ASP A 1016 -15.65 18.46 50.84
CA ASP A 1016 -16.98 18.80 50.31
C ASP A 1016 -17.10 18.52 48.79
N GLU A 1017 -18.26 18.74 48.17
CA GLU A 1017 -18.45 18.40 46.74
C GLU A 1017 -17.58 19.22 45.79
N ILE A 1018 -17.34 20.51 46.07
CA ILE A 1018 -16.52 21.37 45.20
C ILE A 1018 -15.03 21.00 45.35
N GLU A 1019 -14.62 20.70 46.57
CA GLU A 1019 -13.24 20.29 46.87
C GLU A 1019 -12.95 18.86 46.37
N LYS A 1020 -13.93 17.96 46.39
CA LYS A 1020 -13.84 16.63 45.74
C LYS A 1020 -13.61 16.70 44.25
N ASP A 1021 -14.36 17.51 43.51
CA ASP A 1021 -14.21 17.60 42.05
C ASP A 1021 -12.80 18.10 41.68
N ARG A 1022 -12.24 19.02 42.47
CA ARG A 1022 -10.85 19.46 42.32
C ARG A 1022 -9.82 18.36 42.66
N ILE A 1023 -10.04 17.58 43.71
CA ILE A 1023 -9.13 16.48 44.09
C ILE A 1023 -9.24 15.32 43.07
N ASN A 1024 -10.42 15.04 42.53
CA ASN A 1024 -10.63 14.07 41.44
C ASN A 1024 -9.85 14.47 40.17
N ALA A 1025 -9.87 15.75 39.79
CA ALA A 1025 -9.10 16.24 38.65
C ALA A 1025 -7.58 16.05 38.87
N LEU A 1026 -7.07 16.40 40.05
CA LEU A 1026 -5.66 16.20 40.41
C LEU A 1026 -5.27 14.71 40.44
N ILE A 1027 -6.16 13.82 40.88
CA ILE A 1027 -5.94 12.38 40.81
C ILE A 1027 -5.85 11.90 39.37
N SER A 1028 -6.70 12.39 38.46
CA SER A 1028 -6.66 12.00 37.04
C SER A 1028 -5.36 12.47 36.34
N GLU A 1029 -4.85 13.63 36.73
CA GLU A 1029 -3.55 14.16 36.29
C GLU A 1029 -2.40 13.27 36.81
N LEU A 1030 -2.40 12.95 38.10
CA LEU A 1030 -1.40 12.06 38.71
C LEU A 1030 -1.48 10.62 38.19
N GLU A 1031 -2.67 10.09 37.90
CA GLU A 1031 -2.85 8.75 37.32
C GLU A 1031 -2.26 8.65 35.89
N THR A 1032 -2.26 9.76 35.15
CA THR A 1032 -1.58 9.86 33.86
C THR A 1032 -0.07 9.96 34.06
N ASP A 1033 0.39 10.82 34.97
CA ASP A 1033 1.81 10.95 35.32
C ASP A 1033 2.42 9.62 35.79
N LEU A 1034 1.68 8.83 36.57
CA LEU A 1034 2.05 7.48 37.01
C LEU A 1034 2.29 6.55 35.83
N GLN A 1035 1.33 6.46 34.89
CA GLN A 1035 1.45 5.60 33.71
C GLN A 1035 2.70 5.96 32.90
N ASP A 1036 2.96 7.26 32.69
CA ASP A 1036 4.19 7.71 32.01
C ASP A 1036 5.46 7.20 32.72
N LYS A 1037 5.54 7.26 34.06
CA LYS A 1037 6.73 6.78 34.79
C LYS A 1037 6.87 5.26 34.70
N GLU A 1038 5.78 4.50 34.73
CA GLU A 1038 5.78 3.05 34.51
C GLU A 1038 6.27 2.69 33.10
N GLU A 1039 5.78 3.38 32.07
CA GLU A 1039 6.18 3.17 30.68
C GLU A 1039 7.65 3.55 30.44
N PHE A 1040 8.14 4.68 30.99
CA PHE A 1040 9.56 5.03 30.94
C PHE A 1040 10.44 4.01 31.70
N ALA A 1041 10.01 3.52 32.86
CA ALA A 1041 10.73 2.50 33.61
C ALA A 1041 10.87 1.19 32.79
N ALA A 1042 9.80 0.75 32.13
CA ALA A 1042 9.79 -0.42 31.25
C ALA A 1042 10.64 -0.22 29.98
N LEU A 1043 10.56 0.96 29.35
CA LEU A 1043 11.34 1.32 28.16
C LEU A 1043 12.85 1.26 28.44
N PHE A 1044 13.30 1.90 29.52
CA PHE A 1044 14.72 1.89 29.90
C PHE A 1044 15.19 0.49 30.38
N LEU A 1045 14.31 -0.32 30.98
CA LEU A 1045 14.63 -1.72 31.31
C LEU A 1045 14.84 -2.58 30.06
N SER A 1046 14.01 -2.37 29.03
CA SER A 1046 14.14 -3.03 27.73
C SER A 1046 15.47 -2.66 27.03
N GLN A 1047 15.82 -1.36 27.05
CA GLN A 1047 17.09 -0.85 26.52
C GLN A 1047 18.30 -1.38 27.31
N ALA A 1048 18.20 -1.48 28.64
CA ALA A 1048 19.25 -2.08 29.48
C ALA A 1048 19.50 -3.54 29.10
N LYS A 1049 18.42 -4.33 28.92
CA LYS A 1049 18.49 -5.75 28.56
C LYS A 1049 19.02 -5.98 27.13
N SER A 1050 18.71 -5.10 26.17
CA SER A 1050 19.20 -5.23 24.79
C SER A 1050 20.66 -4.84 24.61
N LEU A 1051 21.21 -4.01 25.51
CA LEU A 1051 22.61 -3.56 25.50
C LEU A 1051 23.54 -4.38 26.42
N ALA A 1052 23.00 -5.29 27.23
CA ALA A 1052 23.81 -6.12 28.12
C ALA A 1052 24.63 -7.15 27.32
N SER A 1053 25.95 -7.10 27.47
CA SER A 1053 26.91 -7.86 26.65
C SER A 1053 27.60 -9.01 27.40
N THR A 1054 27.41 -9.07 28.72
CA THR A 1054 28.06 -10.02 29.63
C THR A 1054 27.08 -10.55 30.68
N ASP A 1055 27.36 -11.74 31.21
CA ASP A 1055 26.55 -12.37 32.26
C ASP A 1055 26.54 -11.54 33.57
N GLU A 1056 27.60 -10.75 33.84
CA GLU A 1056 27.64 -9.84 34.99
C GLU A 1056 26.72 -8.62 34.83
N GLU A 1057 26.59 -8.07 33.61
CA GLU A 1057 25.62 -7.00 33.31
C GLU A 1057 24.18 -7.51 33.40
N LEU A 1058 23.90 -8.69 32.84
CA LEU A 1058 22.58 -9.33 32.96
C LEU A 1058 22.26 -9.65 34.43
N ALA A 1059 23.20 -10.20 35.19
CA ALA A 1059 23.02 -10.44 36.63
C ALA A 1059 22.79 -9.16 37.44
N TYR A 1060 23.41 -8.03 37.05
CA TYR A 1060 23.13 -6.72 37.65
C TYR A 1060 21.69 -6.27 37.38
N ILE A 1061 21.22 -6.38 36.14
CA ILE A 1061 19.84 -6.03 35.74
C ILE A 1061 18.80 -6.91 36.47
N TYR A 1062 19.00 -8.23 36.50
CA TYR A 1062 18.09 -9.14 37.21
C TYR A 1062 18.08 -8.93 38.73
N ASN A 1063 19.22 -8.53 39.34
CA ASN A 1063 19.22 -8.15 40.76
C ASN A 1063 18.38 -6.89 41.00
N LEU A 1064 18.37 -5.91 40.09
CA LEU A 1064 17.52 -4.72 40.22
C LEU A 1064 16.02 -5.07 40.17
N GLU A 1065 15.60 -5.92 39.21
CA GLU A 1065 14.21 -6.42 39.14
C GLU A 1065 13.78 -7.16 40.43
N SER A 1066 14.69 -7.94 41.04
CA SER A 1066 14.40 -8.67 42.27
C SER A 1066 14.25 -7.78 43.53
N ASN A 1067 14.76 -6.54 43.50
CA ASN A 1067 14.72 -5.63 44.64
C ASN A 1067 13.49 -4.71 44.64
N SER A 1068 12.87 -4.41 43.49
CA SER A 1068 11.59 -3.68 43.46
C SER A 1068 10.43 -4.55 43.97
N GLN A 1069 10.37 -5.82 43.57
CA GLN A 1069 9.32 -6.76 44.00
C GLN A 1069 9.30 -7.09 45.51
N LEU A 1070 10.29 -6.63 46.29
CA LEU A 1070 10.32 -6.80 47.75
C LEU A 1070 9.57 -5.72 48.53
N ALA A 1071 9.06 -4.66 47.87
CA ALA A 1071 8.30 -3.59 48.53
C ALA A 1071 6.82 -3.97 48.82
N ASP A 1072 6.17 -4.71 47.92
CA ASP A 1072 4.72 -4.96 47.95
C ASP A 1072 4.22 -5.83 49.13
N ASN A 1073 5.07 -6.71 49.66
CA ASN A 1073 4.64 -7.78 50.58
C ASN A 1073 4.56 -7.36 52.06
N SER A 1074 3.99 -6.19 52.36
CA SER A 1074 3.89 -5.68 53.75
C SER A 1074 2.58 -4.95 54.12
N SER A 1075 1.42 -5.40 53.63
CA SER A 1075 0.12 -4.78 53.95
C SER A 1075 -1.00 -5.70 54.49
N GLU A 1076 -0.78 -7.01 54.68
CA GLU A 1076 -1.74 -7.87 55.40
C GLU A 1076 -1.43 -8.00 56.90
N SER A 1077 -2.44 -7.79 57.74
CA SER A 1077 -2.42 -8.16 59.16
C SER A 1077 -3.81 -8.57 59.65
N PRO A 1078 -3.93 -9.56 60.55
CA PRO A 1078 -4.92 -10.61 60.33
C PRO A 1078 -6.08 -10.57 61.31
N ASN A 1079 -7.19 -11.24 60.96
CA ASN A 1079 -8.23 -11.54 61.93
C ASN A 1079 -8.79 -12.97 61.83
N SER A 1080 -8.20 -13.84 62.66
CA SER A 1080 -8.73 -15.05 63.34
C SER A 1080 -9.99 -15.77 62.78
N THR A 1081 -10.04 -17.11 62.71
CA THR A 1081 -9.82 -18.01 63.86
C THR A 1081 -9.61 -19.49 63.47
N SER A 1082 -8.60 -20.14 64.09
CA SER A 1082 -8.51 -21.61 64.37
C SER A 1082 -8.43 -22.61 63.19
N ALA A 1083 -7.74 -23.76 63.26
CA ALA A 1083 -7.07 -24.41 64.41
C ALA A 1083 -5.87 -25.31 64.01
N ASN A 1084 -4.79 -25.23 64.80
CA ASN A 1084 -3.87 -26.27 65.25
C ASN A 1084 -3.39 -27.44 64.35
N ASN A 1085 -2.05 -27.59 64.32
CA ASN A 1085 -1.28 -28.84 64.46
C ASN A 1085 -1.21 -29.82 63.25
N ASN A 1086 -0.06 -30.46 62.93
CA ASN A 1086 1.33 -30.26 63.41
C ASN A 1086 2.35 -30.93 62.44
N GLU A 1087 3.64 -30.79 62.80
CA GLU A 1087 4.73 -31.76 62.58
C GLU A 1087 5.38 -31.98 61.19
N GLN A 1088 6.50 -31.25 61.04
CA GLN A 1088 7.87 -31.77 60.87
C GLN A 1088 8.44 -32.18 59.49
N GLU A 1089 9.65 -31.66 59.32
CA GLU A 1089 10.66 -31.94 58.30
C GLU A 1089 11.12 -33.41 58.27
N THR A 1090 11.56 -33.89 57.10
CA THR A 1090 12.87 -34.56 56.92
C THR A 1090 13.20 -34.60 55.42
N ASN A 1091 14.28 -33.99 54.89
CA ASN A 1091 15.72 -34.23 55.02
C ASN A 1091 16.27 -35.41 54.17
N ASN A 1092 17.52 -35.28 53.69
CA ASN A 1092 18.33 -36.20 52.85
C ASN A 1092 18.13 -36.07 51.32
N ASN A 1093 19.16 -35.69 50.55
CA ASN A 1093 20.28 -36.51 50.02
C ASN A 1093 19.81 -37.51 48.94
N GLU A 1094 20.47 -37.68 47.80
CA GLU A 1094 21.94 -37.78 47.65
C GLU A 1094 22.43 -37.35 46.24
N GLN A 1095 23.75 -37.17 46.06
CA GLN A 1095 24.37 -36.99 44.73
C GLN A 1095 24.74 -38.35 44.14
N GLU A 1096 24.59 -38.56 42.82
CA GLU A 1096 25.71 -39.06 41.98
C GLU A 1096 25.44 -38.99 40.45
N THR A 1097 26.28 -38.19 39.78
CA THR A 1097 26.91 -38.42 38.46
C THR A 1097 26.21 -39.15 37.29
N ASN A 1098 26.18 -38.48 36.12
CA ASN A 1098 26.81 -38.87 34.82
C ASN A 1098 25.95 -38.75 33.55
N ASN A 1099 26.57 -38.06 32.57
CA ASN A 1099 26.58 -38.29 31.11
C ASN A 1099 25.36 -37.94 30.22
N ASN A 1100 25.63 -36.93 29.39
CA ASN A 1100 25.39 -36.84 27.94
C ASN A 1100 23.96 -36.68 27.37
N GLU A 1101 23.90 -35.74 26.42
CA GLU A 1101 23.10 -35.78 25.17
C GLU A 1101 21.58 -35.90 25.32
N GLN A 1102 20.90 -34.74 25.35
CA GLN A 1102 20.52 -34.05 24.10
C GLN A 1102 20.38 -32.53 24.29
#